data_AF-A0A955VSU8-F1
#
_entry.id   AF-A0A955VSU8-F1
#
_cell.length_a   1.000
_cell.length_b   1.000
_cell.length_c   1.000
_cell.angle_alpha   90.00
_cell.angle_beta   90.00
_cell.angle_gamma   90.00
#
_symmetry.space_group_name_H-M   'P 1'
#
loop_
_entity.id
_entity.type
_entity.pdbx_description
1 polymer ?
#
loop_
_entity_poly.entity_id
_entity_poly.type
_entity_poly.pdbx_seq_one_letter_code
_entity_poly.pdbx_strand_id
1 'polypeptide(L)'
;MSTYLIFAGDARIDIGRRVFTYREHDADPRVPSFYAPGDGRRRFTRLRDVLTELTGGGDSEATAQGKRRSMVKRVVLHHDGMPTSAGCFQVLVQRNLSTHLMIDHDGTIWQPLALSDIAWHAGDPHNGESVGIDLCNPVKPGRIDLAEAQQRGLYEGLINGGKVKSLGYTEAQYESLLAVLEGLIGFFNLRRQAPVDEAGKVVRNKLVNTDFLGVVGHQHISANKWDPGPGFDWERILIGIRGNRFFFPVTLPGAKNLAHVPKREAKTQAEAYFRHIESGDGGFFPVGVNQAWHSGVHLVTPAEDDKKARVPVLAPADGVIVAARVLPRRQWEKMGSPNMVLLRHDLKIRDVKRTFWTVLSHLDGEKLGRESDIKWIKDLEAQDGPAGLPDADGRALTSAEGAVALKSGLVALVKVPVKAGDVLGHVGRFSPDPDGEGIADLVDFALLSAKPLITDGTFELDETDDDPGLLCNSRHVWKRYTEDPAELQGLIDGGYPLAPPEVRDFYASNRRAEDLRWLAPRHVTEYSDETDFSGLFGGGVDFEWALREKAERHLKRIRPFLWWDKGVTAHAGLPKERFVYTWHPIALLTSMAIEEARSAFEVDEKVKGFSDEDARKERLKDAAAEREVAEKQGSSIEHGVFGRFDDTKDIQETAQDADADDDDDFELENWMRWEQGEWPPPD
;
A
#
# COMPACT_ATOMS: atom_id res chain seq x y z
N MET A 1 -24.23 8.42 6.86
CA MET A 1 -23.66 7.06 6.92
C MET A 1 -22.36 7.14 7.69
N SER A 2 -22.17 6.33 8.73
CA SER A 2 -20.96 6.36 9.57
C SER A 2 -19.80 5.71 8.81
N THR A 3 -18.70 6.43 8.59
CA THR A 3 -17.47 5.90 7.96
C THR A 3 -16.37 5.58 8.97
N TYR A 4 -16.73 5.59 10.25
CA TYR A 4 -15.79 5.57 11.36
C TYR A 4 -16.13 4.48 12.37
N LEU A 5 -15.09 3.95 13.03
CA LEU A 5 -15.21 3.12 14.23
C LEU A 5 -15.39 4.01 15.46
N ILE A 6 -16.21 3.56 16.41
CA ILE A 6 -16.42 4.23 17.69
C ILE A 6 -15.40 3.70 18.69
N PHE A 7 -14.52 4.56 19.18
CA PHE A 7 -13.63 4.20 20.29
C PHE A 7 -14.39 4.27 21.62
N ALA A 8 -14.87 5.45 21.99
CA ALA A 8 -15.68 5.76 23.18
C ALA A 8 -16.36 7.10 22.98
N GLY A 9 -17.56 7.33 23.52
CA GLY A 9 -18.22 8.64 23.43
C GLY A 9 -18.19 9.21 22.00
N ASP A 10 -17.70 10.42 21.81
CA ASP A 10 -17.53 11.00 20.46
C ASP A 10 -16.15 10.74 19.82
N ALA A 11 -15.25 10.02 20.48
CA ALA A 11 -13.96 9.62 19.91
C ALA A 11 -14.16 8.57 18.82
N ARG A 12 -13.70 8.90 17.60
CA ARG A 12 -13.93 8.14 16.38
C ARG A 12 -12.61 7.89 15.63
N ILE A 13 -12.57 6.80 14.87
CA ILE A 13 -11.48 6.45 13.95
C ILE A 13 -12.08 6.40 12.55
N ASP A 14 -11.82 7.41 11.71
CA ASP A 14 -12.29 7.37 10.33
C ASP A 14 -11.50 6.33 9.53
N ILE A 15 -12.21 5.43 8.87
CA ILE A 15 -11.64 4.35 8.06
C ILE A 15 -12.08 4.45 6.60
N GLY A 16 -12.81 5.51 6.22
CA GLY A 16 -13.24 5.75 4.84
C GLY A 16 -14.23 4.73 4.27
N ARG A 17 -14.69 3.75 5.06
CA ARG A 17 -15.69 2.74 4.68
C ARG A 17 -16.87 2.76 5.63
N ARG A 18 -18.07 2.42 5.13
CA ARG A 18 -19.29 2.35 5.92
C ARG A 18 -19.16 1.31 7.05
N VAL A 19 -19.44 1.73 8.27
CA VAL A 19 -19.51 0.89 9.48
C VAL A 19 -20.89 0.99 10.09
N PHE A 20 -21.58 -0.13 10.28
CA PHE A 20 -22.83 -0.19 11.06
C PHE A 20 -22.49 -0.31 12.54
N THR A 21 -22.72 0.75 13.29
CA THR A 21 -22.31 0.81 14.71
C THR A 21 -23.48 0.46 15.63
N TYR A 22 -23.19 -0.08 16.82
CA TYR A 22 -24.18 -0.39 17.86
C TYR A 22 -25.12 0.78 18.20
N ARG A 23 -24.73 2.03 17.92
CA ARG A 23 -25.58 3.23 18.11
C ARG A 23 -26.77 3.30 17.17
N GLU A 24 -26.72 2.56 16.08
CA GLU A 24 -27.78 2.52 15.08
C GLU A 24 -28.84 1.45 15.42
N HIS A 25 -28.62 0.66 16.48
CA HIS A 25 -29.52 -0.42 16.91
C HIS A 25 -30.94 0.05 17.22
N ASP A 26 -31.10 1.20 17.91
CA ASP A 26 -32.43 1.72 18.26
C ASP A 26 -33.24 2.13 17.01
N ALA A 27 -32.55 2.52 15.93
CA ALA A 27 -33.16 2.88 14.65
C ALA A 27 -33.39 1.66 13.76
N ASP A 28 -32.51 0.65 13.84
CA ASP A 28 -32.60 -0.61 13.13
C ASP A 28 -32.11 -1.77 14.01
N PRO A 29 -33.03 -2.53 14.65
CA PRO A 29 -32.68 -3.63 15.55
C PRO A 29 -31.90 -4.79 14.88
N ARG A 30 -31.80 -4.80 13.54
CA ARG A 30 -30.95 -5.75 12.81
C ARG A 30 -29.47 -5.43 12.97
N VAL A 31 -29.12 -4.20 13.35
CA VAL A 31 -27.74 -3.80 13.65
C VAL A 31 -27.33 -4.45 14.98
N PRO A 32 -26.32 -5.33 15.01
CA PRO A 32 -25.90 -6.01 16.23
C PRO A 32 -25.42 -5.04 17.32
N SER A 33 -25.77 -5.31 18.59
CA SER A 33 -25.37 -4.50 19.74
C SER A 33 -25.23 -5.34 21.01
N PHE A 34 -24.02 -5.43 21.56
CA PHE A 34 -23.80 -6.09 22.86
C PHE A 34 -24.32 -5.26 24.05
N TYR A 35 -24.74 -4.00 23.82
CA TYR A 35 -25.44 -3.20 24.84
C TYR A 35 -26.93 -3.54 24.95
N ALA A 36 -27.50 -4.19 23.92
CA ALA A 36 -28.89 -4.63 23.89
C ALA A 36 -29.01 -6.06 23.33
N PRO A 37 -28.46 -7.09 24.00
CA PRO A 37 -28.37 -8.45 23.46
C PRO A 37 -29.70 -9.25 23.50
N GLY A 38 -30.82 -8.59 23.82
CA GLY A 38 -32.16 -9.21 23.91
C GLY A 38 -32.47 -9.91 25.24
N ASP A 39 -31.48 -10.49 25.92
CA ASP A 39 -31.66 -11.22 27.18
C ASP A 39 -31.21 -10.44 28.44
N GLY A 40 -30.74 -9.20 28.26
CA GLY A 40 -30.31 -8.30 29.33
C GLY A 40 -28.96 -8.64 29.99
N ARG A 41 -28.27 -9.71 29.58
CA ARG A 41 -26.97 -10.10 30.16
C ARG A 41 -25.81 -9.39 29.47
N ARG A 42 -24.92 -8.77 30.25
CA ARG A 42 -23.71 -8.14 29.73
C ARG A 42 -22.63 -9.20 29.45
N ARG A 43 -21.97 -9.10 28.29
CA ARG A 43 -20.99 -10.08 27.76
C ARG A 43 -19.63 -9.48 27.46
N PHE A 44 -19.32 -8.39 28.14
CA PHE A 44 -18.12 -7.60 27.95
C PHE A 44 -17.82 -6.88 29.26
N THR A 45 -16.58 -6.47 29.43
CA THR A 45 -16.18 -5.70 30.60
C THR A 45 -16.09 -4.22 30.24
N ARG A 46 -16.83 -3.38 30.97
CA ARG A 46 -16.70 -1.92 30.88
C ARG A 46 -15.43 -1.52 31.60
N LEU A 47 -14.42 -1.05 30.87
CA LEU A 47 -13.14 -0.66 31.50
C LEU A 47 -13.34 0.42 32.57
N ARG A 48 -14.27 1.36 32.34
CA ARG A 48 -14.61 2.39 33.32
C ARG A 48 -15.07 1.80 34.66
N ASP A 49 -15.88 0.75 34.63
CA ASP A 49 -16.41 0.12 35.85
C ASP A 49 -15.23 -0.48 36.64
N VAL A 50 -14.36 -1.23 35.96
CA VAL A 50 -13.14 -1.82 36.55
C VAL A 50 -12.22 -0.76 37.14
N LEU A 51 -12.00 0.35 36.44
CA LEU A 51 -11.13 1.42 36.94
C LEU A 51 -11.74 2.13 38.15
N THR A 52 -13.05 2.38 38.12
CA THR A 52 -13.77 2.99 39.24
C THR A 52 -13.66 2.12 40.50
N GLU A 53 -13.77 0.80 40.36
CA GLU A 53 -13.60 -0.16 41.46
C GLU A 53 -12.16 -0.20 41.99
N LEU A 54 -11.16 -0.17 41.12
CA LEU A 54 -9.75 -0.22 41.51
C LEU A 54 -9.24 1.08 42.15
N THR A 55 -9.76 2.24 41.76
CA THR A 55 -9.28 3.56 42.24
C THR A 55 -10.13 4.17 43.36
N GLY A 56 -11.19 3.49 43.80
CA GLY A 56 -12.06 3.97 44.89
C GLY A 56 -12.97 5.14 44.51
N GLY A 57 -13.18 5.36 43.20
CA GLY A 57 -14.00 6.42 42.62
C GLY A 57 -13.20 7.63 42.10
N GLY A 58 -13.43 8.02 40.84
CA GLY A 58 -12.98 9.33 40.31
C GLY A 58 -12.28 9.35 38.95
N ASP A 59 -12.07 8.22 38.28
CA ASP A 59 -11.42 8.27 36.96
C ASP A 59 -12.37 8.89 35.90
N SER A 60 -11.90 9.97 35.28
CA SER A 60 -12.61 10.60 34.16
C SER A 60 -12.71 9.63 32.98
N GLU A 61 -13.72 9.81 32.12
CA GLU A 61 -13.85 9.03 30.89
C GLU A 61 -12.60 9.13 30.01
N ALA A 62 -11.95 10.30 30.00
CA ALA A 62 -10.68 10.54 29.32
C ALA A 62 -9.52 9.69 29.90
N THR A 63 -9.48 9.49 31.22
CA THR A 63 -8.47 8.64 31.89
C THR A 63 -8.65 7.18 31.49
N ALA A 64 -9.89 6.67 31.52
CA ALA A 64 -10.20 5.30 31.12
C ALA A 64 -9.86 5.06 29.63
N GLN A 65 -10.21 6.02 28.78
CA GLN A 65 -9.89 6.03 27.36
C GLN A 65 -8.36 6.01 27.11
N GLY A 66 -7.61 6.88 27.79
CA GLY A 66 -6.15 6.91 27.71
C GLY A 66 -5.52 5.59 28.15
N LYS A 67 -6.04 4.99 29.23
CA LYS A 67 -5.56 3.70 29.73
C LYS A 67 -5.85 2.57 28.75
N ARG A 68 -7.08 2.48 28.19
CA ARG A 68 -7.38 1.49 27.14
C ARG A 68 -6.42 1.61 25.97
N ARG A 69 -6.15 2.82 25.48
CA ARG A 69 -5.22 3.04 24.37
C ARG A 69 -3.84 2.45 24.65
N SER A 70 -3.34 2.55 25.88
CA SER A 70 -2.06 1.96 26.28
C SER A 70 -2.10 0.45 26.55
N MET A 71 -3.28 -0.11 26.85
CA MET A 71 -3.45 -1.54 27.12
C MET A 71 -3.55 -2.37 25.84
N VAL A 72 -4.14 -1.82 24.76
CA VAL A 72 -4.28 -2.55 23.50
C VAL A 72 -2.91 -2.71 22.85
N LYS A 73 -2.43 -3.94 22.79
CA LYS A 73 -1.16 -4.33 22.19
C LYS A 73 -1.36 -5.01 20.83
N ARG A 74 -2.53 -5.58 20.57
CA ARG A 74 -2.76 -6.38 19.36
C ARG A 74 -4.19 -6.36 18.84
N VAL A 75 -4.33 -6.67 17.56
CA VAL A 75 -5.60 -7.07 16.95
C VAL A 75 -5.61 -8.59 16.83
N VAL A 76 -6.68 -9.23 17.30
CA VAL A 76 -6.86 -10.68 17.18
C VAL A 76 -7.88 -10.96 16.08
N LEU A 77 -7.46 -11.72 15.07
CA LEU A 77 -8.29 -12.13 13.96
C LEU A 77 -8.89 -13.51 14.23
N HIS A 78 -10.19 -13.61 14.04
CA HIS A 78 -10.97 -14.83 14.11
C HIS A 78 -11.66 -15.11 12.79
N HIS A 79 -11.97 -16.38 12.56
CA HIS A 79 -13.06 -16.75 11.67
C HIS A 79 -14.30 -17.05 12.52
N ASP A 80 -15.48 -16.67 12.05
CA ASP A 80 -16.68 -16.85 12.86
C ASP A 80 -17.31 -18.25 12.77
N GLY A 81 -16.89 -19.07 11.80
CA GLY A 81 -17.51 -20.38 11.56
C GLY A 81 -18.95 -20.31 11.01
N MET A 82 -19.43 -19.12 10.66
CA MET A 82 -20.83 -18.85 10.29
C MET A 82 -20.96 -18.33 8.85
N PRO A 83 -22.13 -18.54 8.19
CA PRO A 83 -22.38 -17.98 6.86
C PRO A 83 -22.68 -16.47 6.82
N THR A 84 -22.94 -15.85 7.97
CA THR A 84 -23.23 -14.40 8.08
C THR A 84 -22.78 -13.85 9.44
N SER A 85 -22.45 -12.55 9.50
CA SER A 85 -22.12 -11.89 10.76
C SER A 85 -23.31 -11.79 11.73
N ALA A 86 -24.54 -11.79 11.22
CA ALA A 86 -25.73 -11.86 12.07
C ALA A 86 -25.80 -13.20 12.83
N GLY A 87 -25.48 -14.32 12.15
CA GLY A 87 -25.35 -15.64 12.77
C GLY A 87 -24.22 -15.68 13.81
N CYS A 88 -23.06 -15.11 13.47
CA CYS A 88 -21.94 -14.95 14.41
C CYS A 88 -22.39 -14.26 15.71
N PHE A 89 -23.06 -13.11 15.60
CA PHE A 89 -23.55 -12.36 16.76
C PHE A 89 -24.49 -13.19 17.65
N GLN A 90 -25.42 -13.94 17.04
CA GLN A 90 -26.34 -14.81 17.79
C GLN A 90 -25.60 -15.90 18.58
N VAL A 91 -24.62 -16.55 17.96
CA VAL A 91 -23.80 -17.59 18.61
C VAL A 91 -22.99 -16.99 19.76
N LEU A 92 -22.35 -15.84 19.56
CA LEU A 92 -21.61 -15.15 20.62
C LEU A 92 -22.52 -14.80 21.81
N VAL A 93 -23.73 -14.29 21.54
CA VAL A 93 -24.72 -14.02 22.59
C VAL A 93 -25.10 -15.29 23.35
N GLN A 94 -25.45 -16.38 22.66
CA GLN A 94 -25.84 -17.63 23.31
C GLN A 94 -24.75 -18.18 24.24
N ARG A 95 -23.49 -17.90 23.92
CA ARG A 95 -22.33 -18.44 24.63
C ARG A 95 -21.71 -17.51 25.65
N ASN A 96 -22.36 -16.37 25.88
CA ASN A 96 -21.83 -15.32 26.75
C ASN A 96 -20.45 -14.81 26.31
N LEU A 97 -20.20 -14.73 25.01
CA LEU A 97 -18.99 -14.16 24.42
C LEU A 97 -19.32 -12.84 23.71
N SER A 98 -18.28 -12.12 23.30
CA SER A 98 -18.44 -10.91 22.49
C SER A 98 -17.23 -10.63 21.62
N THR A 99 -17.40 -9.74 20.64
CA THR A 99 -16.33 -9.22 19.80
C THR A 99 -16.50 -7.72 19.58
N HIS A 100 -15.44 -7.04 19.13
CA HIS A 100 -15.54 -5.61 18.84
C HIS A 100 -16.07 -5.35 17.44
N LEU A 101 -15.66 -6.17 16.47
CA LEU A 101 -15.95 -5.97 15.05
C LEU A 101 -16.28 -7.31 14.38
N MET A 102 -17.21 -7.27 13.43
CA MET A 102 -17.49 -8.39 12.54
C MET A 102 -17.45 -7.88 11.09
N ILE A 103 -16.87 -8.66 10.18
CA ILE A 103 -16.84 -8.36 8.75
C ILE A 103 -17.52 -9.48 7.98
N ASP A 104 -18.65 -9.14 7.35
CA ASP A 104 -19.43 -10.09 6.58
C ASP A 104 -18.77 -10.39 5.23
N HIS A 105 -19.21 -11.45 4.54
CA HIS A 105 -18.61 -11.91 3.30
C HIS A 105 -18.68 -10.92 2.13
N ASP A 106 -19.65 -10.00 2.15
CA ASP A 106 -19.77 -8.90 1.19
C ASP A 106 -18.92 -7.67 1.57
N GLY A 107 -18.12 -7.76 2.64
CA GLY A 107 -17.31 -6.69 3.17
C GLY A 107 -18.04 -5.74 4.11
N THR A 108 -19.32 -5.96 4.45
CA THR A 108 -20.04 -5.12 5.41
C THR A 108 -19.37 -5.17 6.79
N ILE A 109 -19.11 -3.99 7.37
CA ILE A 109 -18.45 -3.84 8.67
C ILE A 109 -19.49 -3.56 9.75
N TRP A 110 -19.53 -4.41 10.78
CA TRP A 110 -20.38 -4.27 11.96
C TRP A 110 -19.54 -3.99 13.21
N GLN A 111 -19.97 -3.04 14.03
CA GLN A 111 -19.34 -2.71 15.31
C GLN A 111 -20.36 -2.83 16.46
N PRO A 112 -20.57 -4.04 17.01
CA PRO A 112 -21.52 -4.26 18.10
C PRO A 112 -21.05 -3.79 19.48
N LEU A 113 -19.76 -3.46 19.64
CA LEU A 113 -19.16 -3.00 20.90
C LEU A 113 -18.17 -1.85 20.67
N ALA A 114 -18.12 -0.88 21.57
CA ALA A 114 -17.12 0.19 21.54
C ALA A 114 -15.71 -0.36 21.80
N LEU A 115 -14.69 0.19 21.12
CA LEU A 115 -13.29 -0.27 21.29
C LEU A 115 -12.71 0.06 22.69
N SER A 116 -13.34 0.96 23.44
CA SER A 116 -12.97 1.27 24.82
C SER A 116 -13.31 0.19 25.83
N ASP A 117 -14.33 -0.61 25.52
CA ASP A 117 -14.74 -1.74 26.33
C ASP A 117 -13.88 -2.97 25.98
N ILE A 118 -13.95 -4.00 26.83
CA ILE A 118 -13.19 -5.24 26.68
C ILE A 118 -14.18 -6.33 26.25
N ALA A 119 -14.09 -6.74 24.98
CA ALA A 119 -14.79 -7.92 24.50
C ALA A 119 -14.17 -9.22 25.06
N TRP A 120 -14.98 -10.27 25.13
CA TRP A 120 -14.58 -11.60 25.61
C TRP A 120 -14.44 -12.54 24.41
N HIS A 121 -13.23 -12.59 23.84
CA HIS A 121 -12.96 -13.29 22.57
C HIS A 121 -11.64 -14.07 22.52
N ALA A 122 -10.67 -13.80 23.39
CA ALA A 122 -9.31 -14.37 23.32
C ALA A 122 -8.79 -14.97 24.64
N GLY A 123 -9.66 -15.06 25.65
CA GLY A 123 -9.27 -15.45 27.01
C GLY A 123 -8.47 -14.37 27.74
N ASP A 124 -8.38 -14.48 29.06
CA ASP A 124 -7.60 -13.54 29.88
C ASP A 124 -6.12 -13.96 29.96
N PRO A 125 -5.17 -13.02 29.93
CA PRO A 125 -5.35 -11.56 29.93
C PRO A 125 -5.60 -10.93 28.55
N HIS A 126 -5.62 -11.72 27.47
CA HIS A 126 -5.60 -11.25 26.09
C HIS A 126 -6.83 -10.41 25.68
N ASN A 127 -8.00 -10.66 26.27
CA ASN A 127 -9.19 -9.82 26.12
C ASN A 127 -8.89 -8.34 26.42
N GLY A 128 -8.25 -8.08 27.56
CA GLY A 128 -7.93 -6.72 28.02
C GLY A 128 -6.86 -6.02 27.18
N GLU A 129 -6.04 -6.79 26.46
CA GLU A 129 -4.91 -6.30 25.68
C GLU A 129 -5.17 -6.25 24.17
N SER A 130 -6.41 -6.49 23.73
CA SER A 130 -6.67 -6.60 22.30
C SER A 130 -8.03 -6.07 21.83
N VAL A 131 -8.10 -5.92 20.50
CA VAL A 131 -9.34 -5.74 19.74
C VAL A 131 -9.56 -6.99 18.90
N GLY A 132 -10.63 -7.74 19.19
CA GLY A 132 -11.10 -8.86 18.37
C GLY A 132 -11.87 -8.43 17.11
N ILE A 133 -11.61 -9.13 16.00
CA ILE A 133 -12.31 -9.00 14.71
C ILE A 133 -12.71 -10.40 14.23
N ASP A 134 -14.01 -10.61 14.01
CA ASP A 134 -14.56 -11.85 13.48
C ASP A 134 -14.86 -11.73 11.99
N LEU A 135 -14.28 -12.61 11.18
CA LEU A 135 -14.46 -12.64 9.74
C LEU A 135 -15.45 -13.74 9.35
N CYS A 136 -16.46 -13.39 8.56
CA CYS A 136 -17.45 -14.35 8.06
C CYS A 136 -16.82 -15.44 7.20
N ASN A 137 -16.69 -16.63 7.76
CA ASN A 137 -16.15 -17.80 7.08
C ASN A 137 -16.76 -19.07 7.68
N PRO A 138 -17.62 -19.78 6.94
CA PRO A 138 -18.29 -20.97 7.42
C PRO A 138 -17.38 -22.20 7.47
N VAL A 139 -16.11 -22.06 7.06
CA VAL A 139 -15.04 -23.07 7.03
C VAL A 139 -15.26 -24.20 6.03
N LYS A 140 -16.45 -24.81 6.04
CA LYS A 140 -16.83 -25.95 5.21
C LYS A 140 -17.58 -25.50 3.94
N PRO A 141 -17.22 -26.02 2.74
CA PRO A 141 -17.91 -25.69 1.49
C PRO A 141 -19.43 -25.92 1.50
N GLY A 142 -19.90 -27.02 2.11
CA GLY A 142 -21.31 -27.41 2.11
C GLY A 142 -22.27 -26.50 2.90
N ARG A 143 -21.77 -25.38 3.45
CA ARG A 143 -22.56 -24.42 4.25
C ARG A 143 -22.97 -23.16 3.49
N ILE A 144 -22.49 -23.01 2.27
CA ILE A 144 -22.77 -21.88 1.39
C ILE A 144 -23.05 -22.40 -0.03
N ASP A 145 -23.42 -21.48 -0.91
CA ASP A 145 -23.59 -21.80 -2.32
C ASP A 145 -22.28 -22.36 -2.92
N LEU A 146 -22.41 -23.36 -3.80
CA LEU A 146 -21.26 -24.05 -4.38
C LEU A 146 -20.39 -23.12 -5.23
N ALA A 147 -20.99 -22.18 -5.97
CA ALA A 147 -20.23 -21.23 -6.79
C ALA A 147 -19.43 -20.28 -5.90
N GLU A 148 -20.02 -19.85 -4.78
CA GLU A 148 -19.33 -19.03 -3.79
C GLU A 148 -18.17 -19.81 -3.13
N ALA A 149 -18.40 -21.06 -2.73
CA ALA A 149 -17.35 -21.91 -2.18
C ALA A 149 -16.20 -22.13 -3.16
N GLN A 150 -16.50 -22.36 -4.45
CA GLN A 150 -15.51 -22.51 -5.51
C GLN A 150 -14.70 -21.23 -5.71
N GLN A 151 -15.34 -20.07 -5.68
CA GLN A 151 -14.65 -18.78 -5.81
C GLN A 151 -13.71 -18.51 -4.63
N ARG A 152 -14.13 -18.84 -3.40
CA ARG A 152 -13.32 -18.69 -2.20
C ARG A 152 -12.16 -19.69 -2.14
N GLY A 153 -12.31 -20.86 -2.76
CA GLY A 153 -11.32 -21.94 -2.73
C GLY A 153 -11.27 -22.67 -1.37
N LEU A 154 -10.79 -23.92 -1.38
CA LEU A 154 -10.59 -24.73 -0.17
C LEU A 154 -9.09 -24.93 0.05
N TYR A 155 -8.61 -24.57 1.24
CA TYR A 155 -7.20 -24.59 1.61
C TYR A 155 -6.97 -25.58 2.76
N GLU A 156 -5.85 -26.29 2.70
CA GLU A 156 -5.40 -27.19 3.75
C GLU A 156 -4.06 -26.71 4.33
N GLY A 157 -3.87 -26.87 5.63
CA GLY A 157 -2.61 -26.54 6.28
C GLY A 157 -2.46 -27.17 7.67
N LEU A 158 -1.23 -27.15 8.17
CA LEU A 158 -0.91 -27.54 9.53
C LEU A 158 -0.95 -26.30 10.43
N ILE A 159 -1.79 -26.33 11.47
CA ILE A 159 -1.95 -25.26 12.45
C ILE A 159 -1.97 -25.88 13.85
N ASN A 160 -1.21 -25.33 14.78
CA ASN A 160 -1.01 -25.88 16.12
C ASN A 160 -0.68 -27.40 16.13
N GLY A 161 0.02 -27.87 15.11
CA GLY A 161 0.33 -29.29 14.89
C GLY A 161 -0.83 -30.16 14.38
N GLY A 162 -2.02 -29.63 14.10
CA GLY A 162 -3.14 -30.37 13.51
C GLY A 162 -3.39 -29.98 12.06
N LYS A 163 -3.80 -30.94 11.21
CA LYS A 163 -4.22 -30.65 9.84
C LYS A 163 -5.65 -30.10 9.86
N VAL A 164 -5.86 -28.97 9.20
CA VAL A 164 -7.18 -28.33 9.07
C VAL A 164 -7.44 -27.91 7.64
N LYS A 165 -8.72 -27.84 7.28
CA LYS A 165 -9.19 -27.32 6.00
C LYS A 165 -10.14 -26.14 6.26
N SER A 166 -10.01 -25.07 5.47
CA SER A 166 -10.94 -23.95 5.50
C SER A 166 -11.13 -23.33 4.14
N LEU A 167 -12.30 -22.72 3.91
CA LEU A 167 -12.51 -21.82 2.79
C LEU A 167 -11.57 -20.59 2.89
N GLY A 168 -11.28 -20.01 1.74
CA GLY A 168 -10.70 -18.67 1.66
C GLY A 168 -11.71 -17.56 1.99
N TYR A 169 -11.22 -16.32 1.96
CA TYR A 169 -11.99 -15.10 2.22
C TYR A 169 -12.21 -14.32 0.93
N THR A 170 -13.28 -13.52 0.87
CA THR A 170 -13.62 -12.76 -0.32
C THR A 170 -12.76 -11.50 -0.48
N GLU A 171 -12.70 -10.94 -1.69
CA GLU A 171 -12.03 -9.66 -1.96
C GLU A 171 -12.60 -8.53 -1.09
N ALA A 172 -13.93 -8.46 -0.97
CA ALA A 172 -14.60 -7.42 -0.21
C ALA A 172 -14.27 -7.48 1.29
N GLN A 173 -14.10 -8.69 1.84
CA GLN A 173 -13.62 -8.89 3.21
C GLN A 173 -12.22 -8.35 3.40
N TYR A 174 -11.28 -8.69 2.50
CA TYR A 174 -9.91 -8.20 2.60
C TYR A 174 -9.82 -6.67 2.50
N GLU A 175 -10.58 -6.05 1.59
CA GLU A 175 -10.63 -4.59 1.49
C GLU A 175 -11.13 -3.93 2.79
N SER A 176 -12.18 -4.48 3.40
CA SER A 176 -12.73 -3.96 4.66
C SER A 176 -11.79 -4.19 5.83
N LEU A 177 -11.18 -5.37 5.89
CA LEU A 177 -10.21 -5.71 6.90
C LEU A 177 -8.98 -4.80 6.83
N LEU A 178 -8.47 -4.50 5.63
CA LEU A 178 -7.36 -3.56 5.45
C LEU A 178 -7.71 -2.16 5.98
N ALA A 179 -8.87 -1.61 5.62
CA ALA A 179 -9.31 -0.29 6.10
C ALA A 179 -9.45 -0.25 7.64
N VAL A 180 -10.02 -1.31 8.22
CA VAL A 180 -10.14 -1.46 9.68
C VAL A 180 -8.77 -1.55 10.34
N LEU A 181 -7.88 -2.43 9.84
CA LEU A 181 -6.55 -2.63 10.41
C LEU A 181 -5.70 -1.36 10.32
N GLU A 182 -5.71 -0.64 9.20
CA GLU A 182 -4.99 0.64 9.07
C GLU A 182 -5.44 1.65 10.12
N GLY A 183 -6.77 1.80 10.31
CA GLY A 183 -7.33 2.68 11.33
C GLY A 183 -6.93 2.27 12.75
N LEU A 184 -7.06 0.98 13.09
CA LEU A 184 -6.71 0.47 14.42
C LEU A 184 -5.22 0.56 14.71
N ILE A 185 -4.37 0.17 13.76
CA ILE A 185 -2.90 0.23 13.86
C ILE A 185 -2.46 1.67 14.09
N GLY A 186 -2.98 2.62 13.31
CA GLY A 186 -2.66 4.04 13.47
C GLY A 186 -3.12 4.61 14.81
N PHE A 187 -4.32 4.25 15.25
CA PHE A 187 -4.91 4.79 16.48
C PHE A 187 -4.27 4.24 17.76
N PHE A 188 -3.97 2.94 17.80
CA PHE A 188 -3.35 2.26 18.95
C PHE A 188 -1.82 2.17 18.86
N ASN A 189 -1.21 2.72 17.79
CA ASN A 189 0.22 2.70 17.54
C ASN A 189 0.82 1.26 17.54
N LEU A 190 0.14 0.34 16.85
CA LEU A 190 0.56 -1.05 16.74
C LEU A 190 1.63 -1.21 15.65
N ARG A 191 2.37 -2.33 15.68
CA ARG A 191 3.26 -2.68 14.55
C ARG A 191 2.45 -3.20 13.38
N ARG A 192 2.91 -2.87 12.16
CA ARG A 192 2.41 -3.43 10.89
C ARG A 192 3.08 -4.76 10.58
N GLN A 193 2.94 -5.70 11.51
CA GLN A 193 3.57 -7.02 11.48
C GLN A 193 2.62 -8.05 12.07
N ALA A 194 2.86 -9.31 11.70
CA ALA A 194 2.36 -10.49 12.39
C ALA A 194 3.55 -11.32 12.89
N PRO A 195 3.32 -12.31 13.75
CA PRO A 195 4.37 -13.22 14.19
C PRO A 195 4.93 -14.02 13.02
N VAL A 196 6.21 -13.83 12.70
CA VAL A 196 6.92 -14.57 11.64
C VAL A 196 8.06 -15.40 12.22
N ASP A 197 8.32 -16.56 11.62
CA ASP A 197 9.42 -17.45 11.98
C ASP A 197 10.76 -17.01 11.36
N GLU A 198 11.83 -17.74 11.68
CA GLU A 198 13.18 -17.50 11.16
C GLU A 198 13.28 -17.59 9.62
N ALA A 199 12.30 -18.22 8.95
CA ALA A 199 12.21 -18.32 7.50
C ALA A 199 11.37 -17.19 6.87
N GLY A 200 10.91 -16.21 7.66
CA GLY A 200 10.06 -15.12 7.21
C GLY A 200 8.64 -15.55 6.86
N LYS A 201 8.17 -16.69 7.39
CA LYS A 201 6.78 -17.15 7.22
C LYS A 201 5.99 -16.85 8.47
N VAL A 202 4.69 -16.53 8.32
CA VAL A 202 3.82 -16.37 9.49
C VAL A 202 3.77 -17.67 10.28
N VAL A 203 4.05 -17.58 11.58
CA VAL A 203 4.01 -18.70 12.51
C VAL A 203 2.63 -19.34 12.47
N ARG A 204 2.53 -20.66 12.36
CA ARG A 204 1.23 -21.37 12.30
C ARG A 204 0.79 -21.96 13.63
N ASN A 205 1.60 -21.81 14.68
CA ASN A 205 1.36 -22.38 16.01
C ASN A 205 1.25 -21.27 17.06
N LYS A 206 0.76 -21.62 18.25
CA LYS A 206 0.74 -20.81 19.46
C LYS A 206 2.14 -20.24 19.69
N LEU A 207 2.21 -18.97 20.07
CA LEU A 207 3.47 -18.36 20.41
C LEU A 207 3.92 -18.84 21.79
N VAL A 208 5.22 -19.07 21.92
CA VAL A 208 5.85 -19.30 23.22
C VAL A 208 5.71 -18.07 24.12
N ASN A 209 5.77 -16.87 23.51
CA ASN A 209 5.46 -15.60 24.15
C ASN A 209 4.37 -14.87 23.36
N THR A 210 3.21 -14.69 23.98
CA THR A 210 2.04 -14.05 23.38
C THR A 210 2.03 -12.53 23.52
N ASP A 211 3.07 -11.91 24.10
CA ASP A 211 3.24 -10.44 24.20
C ASP A 211 3.70 -9.80 22.88
N PHE A 212 3.04 -10.16 21.77
CA PHE A 212 3.31 -9.58 20.46
C PHE A 212 2.53 -8.28 20.27
N LEU A 213 3.19 -7.27 19.68
CA LEU A 213 2.58 -6.00 19.30
C LEU A 213 2.28 -5.99 17.80
N GLY A 214 1.02 -6.06 17.40
CA GLY A 214 0.63 -6.08 15.98
C GLY A 214 -0.64 -6.88 15.70
N VAL A 215 -0.66 -7.58 14.56
CA VAL A 215 -1.81 -8.39 14.13
C VAL A 215 -1.53 -9.86 14.39
N VAL A 216 -2.43 -10.56 15.09
CA VAL A 216 -2.30 -11.99 15.39
C VAL A 216 -3.58 -12.74 15.04
N GLY A 217 -3.48 -14.02 14.69
CA GLY A 217 -4.62 -14.93 14.73
C GLY A 217 -4.80 -15.47 16.14
N HIS A 218 -6.00 -15.95 16.46
CA HIS A 218 -6.25 -16.59 17.76
C HIS A 218 -5.39 -17.85 17.95
N GLN A 219 -5.04 -18.54 16.85
CA GLN A 219 -4.06 -19.64 16.83
C GLN A 219 -2.70 -19.28 17.48
N HIS A 220 -2.31 -17.99 17.46
CA HIS A 220 -1.06 -17.53 18.06
C HIS A 220 -1.15 -17.37 19.58
N ILE A 221 -2.37 -17.34 20.13
CA ILE A 221 -2.67 -17.12 21.54
C ILE A 221 -2.97 -18.44 22.25
N SER A 222 -3.83 -19.27 21.67
CA SER A 222 -4.24 -20.56 22.22
C SER A 222 -3.94 -21.69 21.24
N ALA A 223 -3.43 -22.80 21.76
CA ALA A 223 -3.16 -24.00 20.95
C ALA A 223 -4.46 -24.78 20.67
N ASN A 224 -5.52 -24.53 21.45
CA ASN A 224 -6.86 -25.03 21.16
C ASN A 224 -7.57 -24.29 20.02
N LYS A 225 -6.94 -23.27 19.46
CA LYS A 225 -7.50 -22.47 18.37
C LYS A 225 -6.75 -22.68 17.06
N TRP A 226 -7.42 -22.48 15.93
CA TRP A 226 -6.79 -22.59 14.61
C TRP A 226 -7.17 -21.47 13.64
N ASP A 227 -8.00 -20.53 14.09
CA ASP A 227 -8.42 -19.36 13.35
C ASP A 227 -7.29 -18.29 13.24
N PRO A 228 -7.23 -17.53 12.13
CA PRO A 228 -8.20 -17.43 11.02
C PRO A 228 -8.09 -18.55 9.95
N GLY A 229 -7.30 -19.59 10.19
CA GLY A 229 -7.28 -20.79 9.35
C GLY A 229 -6.32 -20.74 8.16
N PRO A 230 -6.19 -21.88 7.44
CA PRO A 230 -5.26 -22.02 6.32
C PRO A 230 -5.64 -21.17 5.10
N GLY A 231 -6.93 -20.86 4.92
CA GLY A 231 -7.43 -20.03 3.81
C GLY A 231 -7.23 -18.52 3.97
N PHE A 232 -6.68 -18.06 5.10
CA PHE A 232 -6.38 -16.64 5.31
C PHE A 232 -5.05 -16.23 4.65
N ASP A 233 -5.11 -15.26 3.75
CA ASP A 233 -3.95 -14.70 3.04
C ASP A 233 -3.25 -13.65 3.92
N TRP A 234 -2.41 -14.14 4.83
CA TRP A 234 -1.56 -13.29 5.68
C TRP A 234 -0.67 -12.35 4.87
N GLU A 235 -0.18 -12.79 3.70
CA GLU A 235 0.71 -11.99 2.89
C GLU A 235 -0.02 -10.77 2.34
N ARG A 236 -1.22 -10.96 1.82
CA ARG A 236 -2.08 -9.86 1.37
C ARG A 236 -2.30 -8.82 2.47
N ILE A 237 -2.58 -9.26 3.70
CA ILE A 237 -2.82 -8.35 4.82
C ILE A 237 -1.56 -7.62 5.25
N LEU A 238 -0.45 -8.33 5.48
CA LEU A 238 0.80 -7.72 5.93
C LEU A 238 1.37 -6.72 4.94
N ILE A 239 1.23 -7.02 3.66
CA ILE A 239 1.53 -6.10 2.58
C ILE A 239 0.56 -4.91 2.61
N GLY A 240 -0.75 -5.16 2.63
CA GLY A 240 -1.76 -4.12 2.51
C GLY A 240 -1.75 -3.12 3.66
N ILE A 241 -1.56 -3.54 4.92
CA ILE A 241 -1.56 -2.63 6.09
C ILE A 241 -0.33 -1.71 6.17
N ARG A 242 0.69 -1.96 5.34
CA ARG A 242 1.81 -1.03 5.13
C ARG A 242 1.47 0.09 4.15
N GLY A 243 0.35 -0.06 3.47
CA GLY A 243 -0.27 0.93 2.62
C GLY A 243 0.33 0.96 1.23
N ASN A 244 -0.31 1.74 0.38
CA ASN A 244 0.15 2.02 -0.97
C ASN A 244 1.13 3.19 -0.95
N ARG A 245 2.34 2.95 -0.47
CA ARG A 245 3.36 4.01 -0.41
C ARG A 245 3.93 4.38 -1.77
N PHE A 246 3.69 3.55 -2.78
CA PHE A 246 4.20 3.72 -4.13
C PHE A 246 3.09 3.54 -5.18
N PHE A 247 2.95 4.53 -6.06
CA PHE A 247 2.03 4.55 -7.19
C PHE A 247 2.81 4.75 -8.48
N PHE A 248 2.33 4.17 -9.57
CA PHE A 248 2.67 4.71 -10.88
C PHE A 248 1.81 5.95 -11.13
N PRO A 249 2.37 7.03 -11.72
CA PRO A 249 1.68 8.32 -11.79
C PRO A 249 0.42 8.27 -12.66
N VAL A 250 0.30 7.31 -13.57
CA VAL A 250 -0.92 7.05 -14.34
C VAL A 250 -1.20 5.55 -14.32
N THR A 251 -2.47 5.17 -14.39
CA THR A 251 -2.88 3.77 -14.56
C THR A 251 -3.09 3.50 -16.04
N LEU A 252 -2.27 2.64 -16.64
CA LEU A 252 -2.40 2.27 -18.05
C LEU A 252 -3.65 1.41 -18.29
N PRO A 253 -4.27 1.46 -19.49
CA PRO A 253 -5.39 0.59 -19.83
C PRO A 253 -5.03 -0.90 -19.69
N GLY A 254 -5.91 -1.68 -19.07
CA GLY A 254 -5.69 -3.11 -18.83
C GLY A 254 -4.64 -3.42 -17.75
N ALA A 255 -4.02 -2.41 -17.15
CA ALA A 255 -3.09 -2.53 -16.03
C ALA A 255 -3.74 -2.07 -14.72
N LYS A 256 -3.26 -2.59 -13.59
CA LYS A 256 -3.58 -2.07 -12.26
C LYS A 256 -2.46 -1.12 -11.81
N ASN A 257 -2.79 -0.13 -10.99
CA ASN A 257 -1.76 0.70 -10.38
C ASN A 257 -0.94 -0.14 -9.38
N LEU A 258 0.33 0.19 -9.15
CA LEU A 258 1.20 -0.49 -8.18
C LEU A 258 0.62 -0.52 -6.75
N ALA A 259 -0.23 0.45 -6.44
CA ALA A 259 -1.02 0.51 -5.22
C ALA A 259 -2.08 -0.61 -5.12
N HIS A 260 -2.68 -1.04 -6.22
CA HIS A 260 -3.84 -1.92 -6.19
C HIS A 260 -3.50 -3.37 -6.56
N VAL A 261 -2.21 -3.72 -6.54
CA VAL A 261 -1.73 -5.08 -6.77
C VAL A 261 -1.07 -5.64 -5.50
N PRO A 262 -1.28 -6.93 -5.16
CA PRO A 262 -0.44 -7.61 -4.19
C PRO A 262 1.03 -7.43 -4.56
N LYS A 263 1.91 -7.11 -3.62
CA LYS A 263 3.31 -6.78 -3.96
C LYS A 263 4.09 -7.96 -4.54
N ARG A 264 3.64 -9.21 -4.33
CA ARG A 264 4.13 -10.39 -5.06
C ARG A 264 3.92 -10.29 -6.58
N GLU A 265 2.90 -9.56 -7.03
CA GLU A 265 2.58 -9.31 -8.44
C GLU A 265 3.21 -8.00 -8.97
N ALA A 266 3.95 -7.24 -8.14
CA ALA A 266 4.51 -5.95 -8.52
C ALA A 266 5.41 -6.02 -9.76
N LYS A 267 6.19 -7.10 -9.92
CA LYS A 267 7.02 -7.33 -11.12
C LYS A 267 6.17 -7.53 -12.37
N THR A 268 5.16 -8.40 -12.30
CA THR A 268 4.21 -8.60 -13.41
C THR A 268 3.54 -7.29 -13.81
N GLN A 269 3.22 -6.45 -12.83
CA GLN A 269 2.63 -5.15 -13.09
C GLN A 269 3.63 -4.17 -13.72
N ALA A 270 4.90 -4.15 -13.29
CA ALA A 270 5.96 -3.36 -13.91
C ALA A 270 6.18 -3.75 -15.38
N GLU A 271 6.08 -5.04 -15.69
CA GLU A 271 6.33 -5.58 -17.03
C GLU A 271 5.28 -5.15 -18.05
N ALA A 272 4.08 -4.79 -17.60
CA ALA A 272 3.08 -4.13 -18.45
C ALA A 272 3.52 -2.70 -18.81
N TYR A 273 4.12 -1.96 -17.86
CA TYR A 273 4.59 -0.60 -18.10
C TYR A 273 5.86 -0.57 -18.95
N PHE A 274 6.83 -1.47 -18.71
CA PHE A 274 8.03 -1.55 -19.54
C PHE A 274 7.67 -1.78 -21.01
N ARG A 275 6.83 -2.77 -21.30
CA ARG A 275 6.38 -3.04 -22.67
C ARG A 275 5.68 -1.85 -23.31
N HIS A 276 4.81 -1.17 -22.54
CA HIS A 276 4.11 0.02 -23.02
C HIS A 276 5.07 1.13 -23.41
N ILE A 277 6.05 1.44 -22.55
CA ILE A 277 7.07 2.48 -22.77
C ILE A 277 7.94 2.12 -23.98
N GLU A 278 8.48 0.90 -24.00
CA GLU A 278 9.46 0.43 -24.99
C GLU A 278 8.86 0.22 -26.38
N SER A 279 7.53 0.04 -26.48
CA SER A 279 6.81 0.06 -27.76
C SER A 279 6.45 1.47 -28.26
N GLY A 280 6.79 2.52 -27.50
CA GLY A 280 6.44 3.91 -27.79
C GLY A 280 7.38 4.63 -28.76
N ASP A 281 7.12 5.91 -29.01
CA ASP A 281 7.74 6.68 -30.11
C ASP A 281 9.05 7.41 -29.78
N GLY A 282 9.55 7.36 -28.54
CA GLY A 282 10.94 7.78 -28.28
C GLY A 282 11.34 8.36 -26.92
N GLY A 283 10.45 8.41 -25.92
CA GLY A 283 10.78 8.84 -24.56
C GLY A 283 11.28 7.68 -23.69
N PHE A 284 12.44 7.13 -24.04
CA PHE A 284 13.02 5.95 -23.39
C PHE A 284 14.02 6.33 -22.30
N PHE A 285 14.13 5.50 -21.26
CA PHE A 285 15.20 5.62 -20.26
C PHE A 285 16.34 4.66 -20.60
N PRO A 286 17.62 5.05 -20.44
CA PRO A 286 18.11 6.37 -20.04
C PRO A 286 18.45 7.28 -21.23
N VAL A 287 18.20 6.83 -22.47
CA VAL A 287 18.58 7.55 -23.68
C VAL A 287 17.42 7.63 -24.66
N GLY A 288 17.08 8.86 -25.07
CA GLY A 288 16.03 9.14 -26.04
C GLY A 288 16.46 8.83 -27.49
N VAL A 289 15.50 8.91 -28.42
CA VAL A 289 15.73 8.64 -29.86
C VAL A 289 16.74 9.58 -30.54
N ASN A 290 17.05 10.71 -29.91
CA ASN A 290 18.09 11.66 -30.33
C ASN A 290 19.47 11.36 -29.71
N GLN A 291 19.63 10.21 -29.03
CA GLN A 291 20.83 9.80 -28.29
C GLN A 291 21.22 10.71 -27.13
N ALA A 292 20.35 11.65 -26.77
CA ALA A 292 20.52 12.49 -25.59
C ALA A 292 20.15 11.69 -24.34
N TRP A 293 20.80 12.00 -23.22
CA TRP A 293 20.33 11.59 -21.91
C TRP A 293 18.86 11.99 -21.73
N HIS A 294 18.06 11.03 -21.30
CA HIS A 294 16.65 11.20 -21.01
C HIS A 294 16.38 10.59 -19.62
N SER A 295 16.03 11.47 -18.68
CA SER A 295 16.04 11.17 -17.25
C SER A 295 14.86 10.28 -16.82
N GLY A 296 13.86 10.17 -17.68
CA GLY A 296 12.56 9.57 -17.38
C GLY A 296 12.02 8.66 -18.47
N VAL A 297 10.70 8.46 -18.45
CA VAL A 297 9.97 7.68 -19.44
C VAL A 297 8.66 8.37 -19.80
N HIS A 298 8.26 8.26 -21.07
CA HIS A 298 6.95 8.71 -21.50
C HIS A 298 5.89 7.64 -21.26
N LEU A 299 4.88 8.00 -20.46
CA LEU A 299 3.69 7.17 -20.24
C LEU A 299 2.54 7.72 -21.09
N VAL A 300 2.39 7.17 -22.30
CA VAL A 300 1.30 7.51 -23.21
C VAL A 300 -0.01 6.93 -22.66
N THR A 301 -1.06 7.74 -22.59
CA THR A 301 -2.39 7.25 -22.23
C THR A 301 -3.29 7.36 -23.46
N PRO A 302 -3.93 6.27 -23.93
CA PRO A 302 -4.84 6.40 -25.05
C PRO A 302 -6.01 7.32 -24.66
N ALA A 303 -6.50 8.07 -25.63
CA ALA A 303 -7.73 8.83 -25.46
C ALA A 303 -8.85 7.83 -25.12
N GLU A 304 -9.41 7.89 -23.90
CA GLU A 304 -10.59 7.10 -23.58
C GLU A 304 -11.71 7.42 -24.60
N ASP A 305 -12.51 6.41 -24.94
CA ASP A 305 -13.64 6.55 -25.87
C ASP A 305 -14.61 7.67 -25.43
N ASP A 306 -14.64 7.98 -24.13
CA ASP A 306 -15.30 9.15 -23.59
C ASP A 306 -14.35 10.36 -23.57
N LYS A 307 -14.39 11.15 -24.64
CA LYS A 307 -13.59 12.37 -24.88
C LYS A 307 -13.71 13.48 -23.80
N LYS A 308 -14.30 13.20 -22.64
CA LYS A 308 -14.55 14.17 -21.56
C LYS A 308 -13.79 13.88 -20.27
N ALA A 309 -13.38 12.64 -19.98
CA ALA A 309 -12.66 12.33 -18.75
C ALA A 309 -11.15 12.60 -18.93
N ARG A 310 -10.58 13.48 -18.11
CA ARG A 310 -9.13 13.73 -18.07
C ARG A 310 -8.49 12.65 -17.20
N VAL A 311 -7.39 12.05 -17.66
CA VAL A 311 -6.67 11.02 -16.88
C VAL A 311 -5.90 11.69 -15.74
N PRO A 312 -6.13 11.34 -14.47
CA PRO A 312 -5.42 11.95 -13.36
C PRO A 312 -3.96 11.49 -13.30
N VAL A 313 -3.07 12.41 -12.92
CA VAL A 313 -1.67 12.13 -12.61
C VAL A 313 -1.51 12.12 -11.09
N LEU A 314 -1.04 11.00 -10.54
CA LEU A 314 -0.97 10.72 -9.11
C LEU A 314 0.43 10.95 -8.56
N ALA A 315 0.52 11.37 -7.30
CA ALA A 315 1.76 11.43 -6.54
C ALA A 315 2.37 10.03 -6.38
N PRO A 316 3.58 9.75 -6.91
CA PRO A 316 4.13 8.40 -6.88
C PRO A 316 4.51 7.92 -5.48
N ALA A 317 4.75 8.83 -4.54
CA ALA A 317 5.04 8.53 -3.14
C ALA A 317 4.74 9.77 -2.26
N ASP A 318 4.72 9.59 -0.94
CA ASP A 318 4.66 10.70 0.02
C ASP A 318 5.79 11.69 -0.22
N GLY A 319 5.48 12.99 -0.20
CA GLY A 319 6.47 14.02 -0.50
C GLY A 319 5.96 15.45 -0.33
N VAL A 320 6.77 16.38 -0.82
CA VAL A 320 6.45 17.81 -0.83
C VAL A 320 6.63 18.33 -2.25
N ILE A 321 5.60 18.96 -2.82
CA ILE A 321 5.73 19.71 -4.06
C ILE A 321 6.62 20.93 -3.75
N VAL A 322 7.75 21.02 -4.43
CA VAL A 322 8.76 22.06 -4.24
C VAL A 322 8.81 23.07 -5.39
N ALA A 323 8.42 22.66 -6.59
CA ALA A 323 8.22 23.56 -7.72
C ALA A 323 7.08 23.06 -8.60
N ALA A 324 6.37 23.98 -9.26
CA ALA A 324 5.35 23.62 -10.25
C ALA A 324 5.16 24.74 -11.28
N ARG A 325 4.70 24.37 -12.48
CA ARG A 325 4.22 25.30 -13.51
C ARG A 325 2.89 24.83 -14.06
N VAL A 326 1.93 25.74 -14.14
CA VAL A 326 0.62 25.49 -14.76
C VAL A 326 0.30 26.63 -15.73
N LEU A 327 0.27 26.30 -17.01
CA LEU A 327 -0.13 27.16 -18.12
C LEU A 327 -1.40 26.59 -18.77
N PRO A 328 -2.39 27.43 -19.11
CA PRO A 328 -3.58 26.99 -19.81
C PRO A 328 -3.23 26.59 -21.25
N ARG A 329 -3.96 25.61 -21.81
CA ARG A 329 -3.73 25.07 -23.17
C ARG A 329 -3.52 26.12 -24.26
N ARG A 330 -4.22 27.25 -24.18
CA ARG A 330 -4.12 28.37 -25.14
C ARG A 330 -2.74 29.06 -25.19
N GLN A 331 -1.88 28.82 -24.20
CA GLN A 331 -0.53 29.37 -24.11
C GLN A 331 0.55 28.33 -24.43
N TRP A 332 0.16 27.11 -24.79
CA TRP A 332 1.11 26.07 -25.19
C TRP A 332 1.65 26.35 -26.59
N GLU A 333 2.92 26.03 -26.80
CA GLU A 333 3.51 26.02 -28.13
C GLU A 333 3.16 24.73 -28.89
N LYS A 334 3.62 24.59 -30.14
CA LYS A 334 3.31 23.42 -30.99
C LYS A 334 3.71 22.08 -30.38
N MET A 335 4.82 22.06 -29.65
CA MET A 335 5.32 20.86 -28.95
C MET A 335 4.43 20.42 -27.79
N GLY A 336 3.48 21.24 -27.34
CA GLY A 336 2.53 20.90 -26.28
C GLY A 336 2.87 21.53 -24.93
N SER A 337 2.56 20.82 -23.86
CA SER A 337 2.49 21.36 -22.51
C SER A 337 3.86 21.50 -21.85
N PRO A 338 4.26 22.72 -21.42
CA PRO A 338 5.42 22.95 -20.57
C PRO A 338 5.10 22.80 -19.07
N ASN A 339 3.90 22.34 -18.71
CA ASN A 339 3.50 22.23 -17.30
C ASN A 339 4.23 21.09 -16.62
N MET A 340 4.57 21.30 -15.35
CA MET A 340 5.33 20.33 -14.58
C MET A 340 5.03 20.45 -13.09
N VAL A 341 5.30 19.37 -12.37
CA VAL A 341 5.37 19.31 -10.91
C VAL A 341 6.68 18.62 -10.52
N LEU A 342 7.43 19.26 -9.62
CA LEU A 342 8.61 18.71 -8.98
C LEU A 342 8.29 18.36 -7.52
N LEU A 343 8.41 17.08 -7.18
CA LEU A 343 8.27 16.60 -5.81
C LEU A 343 9.63 16.30 -5.21
N ARG A 344 9.82 16.64 -3.95
CA ARG A 344 10.91 16.17 -3.11
C ARG A 344 10.39 15.08 -2.17
N HIS A 345 11.12 13.97 -2.12
CA HIS A 345 10.85 12.84 -1.25
C HIS A 345 11.98 12.70 -0.24
N ASP A 346 11.63 12.55 1.04
CA ASP A 346 12.56 12.27 2.13
C ASP A 346 12.11 10.97 2.82
N LEU A 347 12.35 9.84 2.17
CA LEU A 347 11.82 8.53 2.56
C LEU A 347 12.90 7.62 3.14
N LYS A 348 12.47 6.63 3.92
CA LYS A 348 13.32 5.56 4.44
C LYS A 348 13.36 4.44 3.39
N ILE A 349 14.53 4.22 2.79
CA ILE A 349 14.80 3.16 1.81
C ILE A 349 15.90 2.27 2.42
N ARG A 350 15.65 0.96 2.62
CA ARG A 350 16.57 0.02 3.30
C ARG A 350 17.10 0.52 4.62
N ASP A 351 16.17 0.99 5.43
CA ASP A 351 16.44 1.62 6.71
C ASP A 351 17.23 2.93 6.73
N VAL A 352 17.66 3.42 5.57
CA VAL A 352 18.39 4.67 5.47
C VAL A 352 17.49 5.77 4.92
N LYS A 353 17.50 6.92 5.58
CA LYS A 353 16.82 8.11 5.05
C LYS A 353 17.54 8.55 3.78
N ARG A 354 16.79 8.68 2.69
CA ARG A 354 17.27 9.09 1.37
C ARG A 354 16.41 10.22 0.85
N THR A 355 17.05 11.11 0.11
CA THR A 355 16.39 12.21 -0.59
C THR A 355 16.47 11.97 -2.08
N PHE A 356 15.33 12.06 -2.76
CA PHE A 356 15.22 12.02 -4.21
C PHE A 356 14.07 12.90 -4.68
N TRP A 357 14.01 13.15 -5.97
CA TRP A 357 13.00 14.01 -6.59
C TRP A 357 12.25 13.25 -7.67
N THR A 358 10.97 13.54 -7.77
CA THR A 358 10.13 13.14 -8.90
C THR A 358 9.87 14.35 -9.78
N VAL A 359 10.08 14.20 -11.09
CA VAL A 359 9.65 15.17 -12.10
C VAL A 359 8.49 14.55 -12.86
N LEU A 360 7.37 15.28 -12.92
CA LEU A 360 6.23 14.95 -13.77
C LEU A 360 6.01 16.11 -14.72
N SER A 361 6.27 15.89 -16.01
CA SER A 361 6.18 16.92 -17.05
C SER A 361 5.05 16.63 -18.05
N HIS A 362 4.72 17.63 -18.85
CA HIS A 362 3.65 17.60 -19.85
C HIS A 362 2.25 17.45 -19.26
N LEU A 363 2.05 17.95 -18.04
CA LEU A 363 0.74 17.95 -17.38
C LEU A 363 -0.25 18.86 -18.12
N ASP A 364 -1.54 18.62 -17.98
CA ASP A 364 -2.56 19.44 -18.61
C ASP A 364 -2.68 20.82 -17.92
N GLY A 365 -3.41 21.75 -18.56
CA GLY A 365 -3.75 23.03 -17.96
C GLY A 365 -4.82 22.82 -16.89
N GLU A 366 -4.58 23.36 -15.70
CA GLU A 366 -5.50 23.24 -14.57
C GLU A 366 -6.19 24.55 -14.25
N LYS A 367 -7.42 24.45 -13.74
CA LYS A 367 -8.04 25.59 -13.06
C LYS A 367 -7.19 25.91 -11.83
N LEU A 368 -6.91 27.19 -11.65
CA LEU A 368 -6.14 27.67 -10.52
C LEU A 368 -7.06 28.17 -9.42
N GLY A 369 -6.59 27.99 -8.19
CA GLY A 369 -7.22 28.54 -7.01
C GLY A 369 -8.46 27.85 -6.50
N ARG A 370 -9.36 28.61 -5.88
CA ARG A 370 -10.59 28.07 -5.29
C ARG A 370 -11.47 27.30 -6.28
N GLU A 371 -11.36 27.61 -7.57
CA GLU A 371 -12.07 26.92 -8.66
C GLU A 371 -11.37 25.65 -9.15
N SER A 372 -10.14 25.38 -8.70
CA SER A 372 -9.46 24.13 -9.00
C SER A 372 -10.25 22.94 -8.46
N ASP A 373 -10.10 21.75 -9.04
CA ASP A 373 -10.58 20.51 -8.42
C ASP A 373 -9.43 19.76 -7.74
N ILE A 374 -8.20 20.26 -7.86
CA ILE A 374 -6.99 19.64 -7.35
C ILE A 374 -6.66 20.20 -5.97
N LYS A 375 -6.56 19.30 -4.99
CA LYS A 375 -6.38 19.63 -3.57
C LYS A 375 -5.18 20.55 -3.32
N TRP A 376 -4.00 20.19 -3.83
CA TRP A 376 -2.78 20.96 -3.54
C TRP A 376 -2.82 22.38 -4.14
N ILE A 377 -3.50 22.58 -5.27
CA ILE A 377 -3.70 23.90 -5.88
C ILE A 377 -4.64 24.75 -5.02
N LYS A 378 -5.71 24.16 -4.48
CA LYS A 378 -6.60 24.84 -3.51
C LYS A 378 -5.85 25.22 -2.25
N ASP A 379 -5.08 24.28 -1.70
CA ASP A 379 -4.34 24.44 -0.45
C ASP A 379 -3.30 25.55 -0.57
N LEU A 380 -2.66 25.70 -1.74
CA LEU A 380 -1.71 26.78 -2.01
C LEU A 380 -2.36 28.18 -1.90
N GLU A 381 -3.61 28.33 -2.33
CA GLU A 381 -4.34 29.60 -2.24
C GLU A 381 -5.04 29.84 -0.90
N ALA A 382 -5.33 28.80 -0.12
CA ALA A 382 -6.00 28.92 1.16
C ALA A 382 -5.07 29.37 2.30
N GLN A 383 -3.75 29.36 2.08
CA GLN A 383 -2.74 29.72 3.07
C GLN A 383 -2.51 31.24 3.12
N ASP A 384 -3.35 31.97 3.86
CA ASP A 384 -3.04 33.30 4.42
C ASP A 384 -2.42 33.11 5.84
N GLY A 385 -1.09 33.02 5.97
CA GLY A 385 -0.43 32.85 7.29
C GLY A 385 1.08 32.52 7.21
N PRO A 386 1.88 32.73 8.29
CA PRO A 386 3.31 33.04 8.19
C PRO A 386 4.18 31.88 7.69
N ALA A 387 5.15 32.25 6.86
CA ALA A 387 6.13 31.38 6.21
C ALA A 387 7.16 30.77 7.18
N GLY A 388 7.74 29.62 6.78
CA GLY A 388 9.08 29.27 7.24
C GLY A 388 9.51 27.81 7.15
N LEU A 389 10.27 27.48 6.10
CA LEU A 389 11.68 27.11 6.27
C LEU A 389 12.48 28.02 5.31
N PRO A 390 13.60 28.62 5.74
CA PRO A 390 14.31 29.67 4.99
C PRO A 390 14.88 29.15 3.67
N ASP A 391 15.01 30.04 2.69
CA ASP A 391 15.89 29.80 1.52
C ASP A 391 17.38 29.99 1.90
N ALA A 392 18.27 29.76 0.94
CA ALA A 392 19.73 29.84 1.15
C ALA A 392 20.23 31.25 1.53
N ASP A 393 19.41 32.29 1.34
CA ASP A 393 19.71 33.70 1.63
C ASP A 393 18.91 34.23 2.85
N GLY A 394 18.19 33.36 3.55
CA GLY A 394 17.44 33.70 4.76
C GLY A 394 16.13 34.46 4.52
N ARG A 395 15.61 34.51 3.29
CA ARG A 395 14.25 35.00 3.00
C ARG A 395 13.24 33.86 3.11
N ALA A 396 12.10 34.16 3.70
CA ALA A 396 10.99 33.24 3.75
C ALA A 396 10.10 33.47 2.52
N LEU A 397 10.14 32.55 1.55
CA LEU A 397 9.18 32.55 0.44
C LEU A 397 7.79 32.22 0.98
N THR A 398 6.80 33.03 0.62
CA THR A 398 5.41 32.86 1.04
C THR A 398 4.64 31.98 0.05
N SER A 399 3.63 31.25 0.53
CA SER A 399 2.64 30.56 -0.33
C SER A 399 1.99 31.51 -1.34
N ALA A 400 1.77 32.77 -0.94
CA ALA A 400 1.20 33.83 -1.78
C ALA A 400 2.06 34.16 -3.01
N GLU A 401 3.39 34.24 -2.86
CA GLU A 401 4.31 34.46 -3.99
C GLU A 401 4.29 33.28 -4.98
N GLY A 402 4.23 32.05 -4.46
CA GLY A 402 4.06 30.84 -5.26
C GLY A 402 2.75 30.84 -6.05
N ALA A 403 1.63 31.20 -5.43
CA ALA A 403 0.33 31.31 -6.11
C ALA A 403 0.34 32.38 -7.22
N VAL A 404 0.99 33.52 -6.99
CA VAL A 404 1.16 34.58 -8.00
C VAL A 404 2.02 34.12 -9.17
N ALA A 405 3.14 33.43 -8.90
CA ALA A 405 4.00 32.87 -9.93
C ALA A 405 3.25 31.84 -10.79
N LEU A 406 2.49 30.95 -10.15
CA LEU A 406 1.68 29.93 -10.82
C LEU A 406 0.62 30.56 -11.73
N LYS A 407 -0.10 31.58 -11.26
CA LYS A 407 -1.06 32.35 -12.07
C LYS A 407 -0.44 33.09 -13.25
N SER A 408 0.83 33.48 -13.10
CA SER A 408 1.60 34.17 -14.14
C SER A 408 2.25 33.20 -15.14
N GLY A 409 2.07 31.89 -14.96
CA GLY A 409 2.66 30.88 -15.84
C GLY A 409 4.16 30.65 -15.64
N LEU A 410 4.73 31.21 -14.57
CA LEU A 410 6.13 31.02 -14.18
C LEU A 410 6.28 29.71 -13.38
N VAL A 411 7.52 29.26 -13.18
CA VAL A 411 7.82 28.20 -12.21
C VAL A 411 7.60 28.76 -10.82
N ALA A 412 6.58 28.26 -10.14
CA ALA A 412 6.28 28.62 -8.75
C ALA A 412 7.14 27.80 -7.80
N LEU A 413 7.86 28.47 -6.90
CA LEU A 413 8.56 27.84 -5.79
C LEU A 413 7.57 27.69 -4.62
N VAL A 414 7.25 26.46 -4.24
CA VAL A 414 6.19 26.16 -3.25
C VAL A 414 6.67 25.10 -2.25
N LYS A 415 5.92 24.86 -1.17
CA LYS A 415 6.16 23.77 -0.22
C LYS A 415 4.81 23.17 0.20
N VAL A 416 4.23 22.34 -0.66
CA VAL A 416 2.91 21.75 -0.41
C VAL A 416 3.05 20.26 -0.14
N PRO A 417 2.74 19.77 1.08
CA PRO A 417 2.81 18.35 1.38
C PRO A 417 1.71 17.59 0.63
N VAL A 418 2.07 16.43 0.08
CA VAL A 418 1.16 15.52 -0.61
C VAL A 418 1.38 14.09 -0.14
N LYS A 419 0.31 13.29 -0.20
CA LYS A 419 0.35 11.85 0.07
C LYS A 419 0.46 11.06 -1.22
N ALA A 420 1.08 9.89 -1.14
CA ALA A 420 1.08 8.92 -2.22
C ALA A 420 -0.36 8.70 -2.72
N GLY A 421 -0.58 8.82 -4.03
CA GLY A 421 -1.91 8.71 -4.65
C GLY A 421 -2.72 10.02 -4.72
N ASP A 422 -2.27 11.12 -4.12
CA ASP A 422 -2.92 12.42 -4.31
C ASP A 422 -2.87 12.83 -5.80
N VAL A 423 -3.96 13.40 -6.31
CA VAL A 423 -3.99 13.94 -7.68
C VAL A 423 -3.14 15.21 -7.74
N LEU A 424 -2.14 15.20 -8.63
CA LEU A 424 -1.21 16.31 -8.86
C LEU A 424 -1.61 17.17 -10.07
N GLY A 425 -2.36 16.60 -10.99
CA GLY A 425 -2.74 17.20 -12.27
C GLY A 425 -3.45 16.16 -13.13
N HIS A 426 -3.59 16.46 -14.41
CA HIS A 426 -4.04 15.50 -15.40
C HIS A 426 -3.03 15.36 -16.53
N VAL A 427 -3.15 14.27 -17.29
CA VAL A 427 -2.31 14.02 -18.47
C VAL A 427 -2.54 15.11 -19.49
N GLY A 428 -1.46 15.79 -19.88
CA GLY A 428 -1.47 16.79 -20.94
C GLY A 428 -1.00 16.20 -22.26
N ARG A 429 -0.39 17.03 -23.09
CA ARG A 429 0.02 16.67 -24.45
C ARG A 429 1.45 17.05 -24.72
N PHE A 430 2.18 16.20 -25.43
CA PHE A 430 3.52 16.51 -25.89
C PHE A 430 3.82 15.88 -27.24
N SER A 431 4.63 16.57 -28.02
CA SER A 431 5.24 16.06 -29.24
C SER A 431 6.76 16.27 -29.15
N PRO A 432 7.56 15.22 -29.43
CA PRO A 432 9.00 15.38 -29.61
C PRO A 432 9.33 16.13 -30.90
N ASP A 433 8.36 16.25 -31.82
CA ASP A 433 8.50 17.00 -33.05
C ASP A 433 8.20 18.49 -32.84
N PRO A 434 9.01 19.38 -33.41
CA PRO A 434 8.92 20.82 -33.17
C PRO A 434 7.68 21.49 -33.72
N ASP A 435 7.16 20.90 -34.80
CA ASP A 435 5.99 21.37 -35.50
C ASP A 435 4.71 20.73 -34.95
N GLY A 436 4.84 19.86 -33.94
CA GLY A 436 3.74 19.22 -33.23
C GLY A 436 3.29 17.90 -33.88
N GLU A 437 4.05 17.36 -34.83
CA GLU A 437 3.75 16.06 -35.43
C GLU A 437 3.84 14.93 -34.39
N GLY A 438 2.93 13.95 -34.44
CA GLY A 438 2.92 12.86 -33.47
C GLY A 438 2.61 13.28 -32.03
N ILE A 439 1.94 14.43 -31.82
CA ILE A 439 1.48 14.85 -30.48
C ILE A 439 0.59 13.77 -29.85
N ALA A 440 0.90 13.40 -28.61
CA ALA A 440 0.18 12.37 -27.88
C ALA A 440 -0.24 12.87 -26.49
N ASP A 441 -1.32 12.28 -25.96
CA ASP A 441 -1.71 12.45 -24.55
C ASP A 441 -0.75 11.60 -23.70
N LEU A 442 0.16 12.26 -22.97
CA LEU A 442 1.22 11.59 -22.20
C LEU A 442 1.70 12.41 -21.00
N VAL A 443 2.38 11.73 -20.08
CA VAL A 443 3.18 12.35 -19.01
C VAL A 443 4.62 11.85 -19.13
N ASP A 444 5.59 12.74 -18.99
CA ASP A 444 6.98 12.35 -18.75
C ASP A 444 7.19 12.17 -17.24
N PHE A 445 7.79 11.04 -16.86
CA PHE A 445 8.00 10.66 -15.47
C PHE A 445 9.48 10.35 -15.25
N ALA A 446 10.15 11.13 -14.39
CA ALA A 446 11.55 10.94 -14.04
C ALA A 446 11.77 10.89 -12.53
N LEU A 447 12.78 10.11 -12.11
CA LEU A 447 13.25 10.04 -10.72
C LEU A 447 14.73 10.39 -10.67
N LEU A 448 15.07 11.42 -9.88
CA LEU A 448 16.40 12.01 -9.80
C LEU A 448 16.93 11.92 -8.37
N SER A 449 18.24 11.71 -8.19
CA SER A 449 18.88 11.85 -6.89
C SER A 449 20.29 12.45 -6.98
N ALA A 450 20.70 13.11 -5.91
CA ALA A 450 22.04 13.70 -5.80
C ALA A 450 23.12 12.65 -5.48
N LYS A 451 22.69 11.49 -4.95
CA LYS A 451 23.53 10.38 -4.49
C LYS A 451 22.86 9.06 -4.85
N PRO A 452 23.61 7.95 -4.96
CA PRO A 452 23.03 6.62 -5.14
C PRO A 452 21.96 6.33 -4.08
N LEU A 453 20.76 5.93 -4.51
CA LEU A 453 19.66 5.58 -3.61
C LEU A 453 19.81 4.15 -3.08
N ILE A 454 20.10 3.23 -4.01
CA ILE A 454 20.24 1.80 -3.80
C ILE A 454 21.66 1.38 -4.21
N THR A 455 22.39 0.70 -3.32
CA THR A 455 23.80 0.33 -3.51
C THR A 455 24.09 -1.14 -3.18
N ASP A 456 23.07 -2.00 -3.14
CA ASP A 456 23.23 -3.44 -2.82
C ASP A 456 23.40 -4.33 -4.05
N GLY A 457 23.63 -3.73 -5.23
CA GLY A 457 23.71 -4.45 -6.51
C GLY A 457 22.36 -4.66 -7.21
N THR A 458 21.23 -4.18 -6.67
CA THR A 458 19.95 -4.21 -7.41
C THR A 458 20.02 -3.33 -8.68
N PHE A 459 20.77 -2.24 -8.64
CA PHE A 459 21.03 -1.35 -9.77
C PHE A 459 22.55 -1.28 -10.06
N GLU A 460 22.93 -1.32 -11.34
CA GLU A 460 24.30 -1.04 -11.79
C GLU A 460 24.50 0.49 -11.80
N LEU A 461 25.42 0.99 -10.97
CA LEU A 461 25.79 2.42 -11.01
C LEU A 461 26.65 2.68 -12.25
N ASP A 462 26.37 3.78 -12.94
CA ASP A 462 27.16 4.22 -14.09
C ASP A 462 27.60 5.67 -13.90
N GLU A 463 28.90 5.87 -13.77
CA GLU A 463 29.56 7.17 -13.61
C GLU A 463 30.57 7.37 -14.74
N THR A 464 30.36 6.74 -15.90
CA THR A 464 31.31 6.78 -17.01
C THR A 464 31.20 8.04 -17.88
N ASP A 465 30.16 8.85 -17.67
CA ASP A 465 29.91 10.11 -18.38
C ASP A 465 30.04 11.30 -17.42
N ASP A 466 31.12 12.06 -17.57
CA ASP A 466 31.36 13.33 -16.85
C ASP A 466 31.23 14.56 -17.77
N ASP A 467 30.72 14.38 -19.00
CA ASP A 467 30.55 15.48 -19.96
C ASP A 467 29.37 16.38 -19.54
N PRO A 468 29.54 17.71 -19.53
CA PRO A 468 28.46 18.65 -19.21
C PRO A 468 27.39 18.76 -20.32
N GLY A 469 27.62 18.14 -21.48
CA GLY A 469 26.73 18.07 -22.62
C GLY A 469 25.66 16.99 -22.48
N LEU A 470 24.51 17.22 -23.11
CA LEU A 470 23.37 16.29 -22.99
C LEU A 470 23.49 15.02 -23.86
N LEU A 471 24.43 14.97 -24.80
CA LEU A 471 24.65 13.78 -25.62
C LEU A 471 25.22 12.65 -24.76
N CYS A 472 24.62 11.46 -24.79
CA CYS A 472 25.09 10.33 -23.99
C CYS A 472 26.43 9.80 -24.54
N ASN A 473 27.47 9.81 -23.71
CA ASN A 473 28.76 9.18 -24.03
C ASN A 473 29.06 7.93 -23.18
N SER A 474 28.06 7.43 -22.42
CA SER A 474 28.25 6.32 -21.49
C SER A 474 28.64 5.02 -22.19
N ARG A 475 29.79 4.48 -21.80
CA ARG A 475 30.23 3.15 -22.21
C ARG A 475 29.29 2.06 -21.68
N HIS A 476 28.68 2.26 -20.51
CA HIS A 476 27.77 1.28 -19.91
C HIS A 476 26.44 1.19 -20.64
N VAL A 477 25.95 2.31 -21.20
CA VAL A 477 24.78 2.29 -22.08
C VAL A 477 25.14 1.66 -23.42
N TRP A 478 26.16 2.19 -24.10
CA TRP A 478 26.44 1.80 -25.49
C TRP A 478 26.93 0.35 -25.66
N LYS A 479 27.54 -0.27 -24.64
CA LYS A 479 27.89 -1.71 -24.66
C LYS A 479 26.67 -2.64 -24.75
N ARG A 480 25.44 -2.16 -24.48
CA ARG A 480 24.21 -2.94 -24.68
C ARG A 480 23.74 -2.90 -26.15
N TYR A 481 24.10 -1.85 -26.89
CA TYR A 481 23.76 -1.69 -28.32
C TYR A 481 24.69 -2.50 -29.23
N THR A 482 26.00 -2.45 -28.97
CA THR A 482 26.99 -3.14 -29.79
C THR A 482 28.13 -3.71 -28.94
N GLU A 483 28.67 -4.84 -29.39
CA GLU A 483 29.91 -5.43 -28.87
C GLU A 483 31.12 -5.11 -29.76
N ASP A 484 30.90 -4.51 -30.94
CA ASP A 484 32.00 -4.12 -31.82
C ASP A 484 32.76 -2.94 -31.19
N PRO A 485 34.07 -3.06 -30.93
CA PRO A 485 34.82 -2.00 -30.27
C PRO A 485 34.89 -0.69 -31.05
N ALA A 486 34.85 -0.72 -32.38
CA ALA A 486 34.92 0.47 -33.21
C ALA A 486 33.58 1.21 -33.26
N GLU A 487 32.48 0.47 -33.40
CA GLU A 487 31.12 1.03 -33.28
C GLU A 487 30.88 1.61 -31.88
N LEU A 488 31.27 0.88 -30.84
CA LEU A 488 31.16 1.34 -29.44
C LEU A 488 31.93 2.64 -29.23
N GLN A 489 33.17 2.71 -29.70
CA GLN A 489 33.98 3.93 -29.58
C GLN A 489 33.37 5.07 -30.41
N GLY A 490 32.84 4.77 -31.60
CA GLY A 490 32.12 5.73 -32.42
C GLY A 490 30.86 6.30 -31.75
N LEU A 491 30.09 5.48 -31.04
CA LEU A 491 28.91 5.92 -30.29
C LEU A 491 29.31 6.82 -29.11
N ILE A 492 30.36 6.43 -28.36
CA ILE A 492 30.88 7.22 -27.23
C ILE A 492 31.39 8.59 -27.69
N ASP A 493 32.14 8.63 -28.80
CA ASP A 493 32.75 9.86 -29.32
C ASP A 493 31.78 10.70 -30.17
N GLY A 494 30.52 10.25 -30.35
CA GLY A 494 29.54 10.88 -31.25
C GLY A 494 29.88 10.78 -32.75
N GLY A 495 30.85 9.94 -33.11
CA GLY A 495 31.31 9.68 -34.49
C GLY A 495 30.49 8.63 -35.26
N TYR A 496 29.58 7.91 -34.59
CA TYR A 496 28.71 6.89 -35.19
C TYR A 496 27.25 7.05 -34.71
N PRO A 497 26.51 8.08 -35.17
CA PRO A 497 25.16 8.33 -34.67
C PRO A 497 24.15 7.30 -35.19
N LEU A 498 23.37 6.71 -34.28
CA LEU A 498 22.19 5.91 -34.61
C LEU A 498 21.05 6.77 -35.19
N ALA A 499 20.38 6.27 -36.22
CA ALA A 499 19.12 6.84 -36.69
C ALA A 499 17.99 6.59 -35.67
N PRO A 500 16.99 7.47 -35.56
CA PRO A 500 15.88 7.30 -34.61
C PRO A 500 15.17 5.94 -34.68
N PRO A 501 14.92 5.32 -35.86
CA PRO A 501 14.35 3.97 -35.93
C PRO A 501 15.23 2.89 -35.29
N GLU A 502 16.56 2.99 -35.39
CA GLU A 502 17.48 2.00 -34.78
C GLU A 502 17.39 2.02 -33.26
N VAL A 503 17.26 3.22 -32.67
CA VAL A 503 17.05 3.37 -31.22
C VAL A 503 15.69 2.78 -30.81
N ARG A 504 14.62 3.04 -31.58
CA ARG A 504 13.28 2.48 -31.29
C ARG A 504 13.27 0.95 -31.39
N ASP A 505 13.84 0.41 -32.46
CA ASP A 505 13.89 -1.03 -32.69
C ASP A 505 14.70 -1.74 -31.58
N PHE A 506 15.77 -1.11 -31.07
CA PHE A 506 16.50 -1.62 -29.93
C PHE A 506 15.62 -1.80 -28.69
N TYR A 507 14.90 -0.75 -28.25
CA TYR A 507 14.02 -0.87 -27.07
C TYR A 507 12.85 -1.82 -27.32
N ALA A 508 12.26 -1.80 -28.51
CA ALA A 508 11.08 -2.60 -28.81
C ALA A 508 11.36 -4.11 -28.96
N SER A 509 12.58 -4.50 -29.35
CA SER A 509 12.86 -5.88 -29.78
C SER A 509 14.12 -6.52 -29.20
N ASN A 510 15.05 -5.76 -28.63
CA ASN A 510 16.32 -6.30 -28.13
C ASN A 510 16.27 -6.52 -26.61
N ARG A 511 16.48 -7.77 -26.17
CA ARG A 511 16.51 -8.11 -24.73
C ARG A 511 17.60 -7.39 -23.94
N ARG A 512 18.66 -6.90 -24.59
CA ARG A 512 19.70 -6.09 -23.92
C ARG A 512 19.18 -4.73 -23.44
N ALA A 513 18.07 -4.24 -24.01
CA ALA A 513 17.41 -3.03 -23.51
C ALA A 513 16.84 -3.24 -22.09
N GLU A 514 16.47 -4.47 -21.74
CA GLU A 514 15.94 -4.80 -20.41
C GLU A 514 16.95 -4.51 -19.28
N ASP A 515 18.25 -4.68 -19.57
CA ASP A 515 19.34 -4.40 -18.63
C ASP A 515 19.41 -2.90 -18.27
N LEU A 516 19.03 -2.01 -19.21
CA LEU A 516 19.07 -0.56 -19.00
C LEU A 516 18.05 -0.10 -17.96
N ARG A 517 16.96 -0.85 -17.74
CA ARG A 517 15.96 -0.58 -16.69
C ARG A 517 16.57 -0.59 -15.28
N TRP A 518 17.70 -1.28 -15.12
CA TRP A 518 18.38 -1.48 -13.84
C TRP A 518 19.71 -0.72 -13.78
N LEU A 519 19.96 0.19 -14.70
CA LEU A 519 21.06 1.14 -14.64
C LEU A 519 20.66 2.36 -13.78
N ALA A 520 21.62 2.92 -13.07
CA ALA A 520 21.51 4.23 -12.42
C ALA A 520 22.66 5.13 -12.89
N PRO A 521 22.54 5.72 -14.10
CA PRO A 521 23.57 6.57 -14.65
C PRO A 521 23.58 7.94 -13.97
N ARG A 522 24.79 8.47 -13.77
CA ARG A 522 25.06 9.83 -13.33
C ARG A 522 25.37 10.67 -14.56
N HIS A 523 24.55 11.67 -14.85
CA HIS A 523 24.72 12.54 -16.01
C HIS A 523 24.13 13.93 -15.77
N VAL A 524 24.41 14.88 -16.67
CA VAL A 524 23.78 16.21 -16.65
C VAL A 524 22.28 16.11 -16.92
N THR A 525 21.48 16.91 -16.23
CA THR A 525 20.02 16.95 -16.41
C THR A 525 19.60 17.70 -17.69
N GLU A 526 18.55 17.23 -18.36
CA GLU A 526 17.93 17.92 -19.51
C GLU A 526 17.04 19.12 -19.13
N TYR A 527 16.70 19.25 -17.85
CA TYR A 527 15.70 20.22 -17.38
C TYR A 527 16.24 21.64 -17.09
N SER A 528 17.56 21.81 -17.25
CA SER A 528 18.31 22.97 -16.80
C SER A 528 18.54 24.01 -17.87
N ASP A 529 18.42 25.28 -17.49
CA ASP A 529 18.74 26.43 -18.32
C ASP A 529 20.24 26.61 -18.63
N GLU A 530 21.10 25.88 -17.92
CA GLU A 530 22.56 25.90 -18.09
C GLU A 530 23.11 24.63 -18.78
N THR A 531 22.27 23.69 -19.19
CA THR A 531 22.71 22.46 -19.87
C THR A 531 23.23 22.76 -21.27
N ASP A 532 24.34 22.12 -21.67
CA ASP A 532 24.89 22.26 -23.02
C ASP A 532 24.20 21.29 -24.00
N PHE A 533 23.47 21.85 -24.96
CA PHE A 533 22.77 21.11 -26.02
C PHE A 533 23.55 21.08 -27.33
N SER A 534 24.70 21.75 -27.43
CA SER A 534 25.44 21.94 -28.68
C SER A 534 25.85 20.62 -29.35
N GLY A 535 26.21 19.62 -28.54
CA GLY A 535 26.58 18.27 -28.98
C GLY A 535 25.49 17.56 -29.80
N LEU A 536 24.21 17.89 -29.59
CA LEU A 536 23.09 17.29 -30.33
C LEU A 536 23.06 17.68 -31.82
N PHE A 537 23.81 18.71 -32.23
CA PHE A 537 23.77 19.27 -33.58
C PHE A 537 25.09 19.08 -34.36
N GLY A 538 26.10 18.48 -33.73
CA GLY A 538 27.48 18.36 -34.26
C GLY A 538 27.61 17.55 -35.55
N GLY A 539 26.73 16.57 -35.78
CA GLY A 539 26.78 15.69 -36.94
C GLY A 539 26.67 16.45 -38.28
N GLY A 540 27.75 16.44 -39.07
CA GLY A 540 27.75 16.89 -40.46
C GLY A 540 27.67 18.41 -40.68
N VAL A 541 28.17 19.23 -39.74
CA VAL A 541 28.26 20.70 -39.93
C VAL A 541 29.73 21.15 -39.87
N ASP A 542 30.26 21.59 -41.01
CA ASP A 542 31.68 21.96 -41.14
C ASP A 542 32.03 23.34 -40.52
N PHE A 543 31.03 24.14 -40.13
CA PHE A 543 31.23 25.52 -39.69
C PHE A 543 30.60 25.82 -38.33
N GLU A 544 31.39 26.40 -37.42
CA GLU A 544 31.02 26.73 -36.04
C GLU A 544 29.80 27.67 -35.92
N TRP A 545 29.65 28.64 -36.83
CA TRP A 545 28.53 29.58 -36.81
C TRP A 545 27.18 28.91 -37.10
N ALA A 546 27.16 27.91 -38.00
CA ALA A 546 25.94 27.19 -38.37
C ALA A 546 25.50 26.23 -37.25
N LEU A 547 26.46 25.68 -36.51
CA LEU A 547 26.20 24.93 -35.27
C LEU A 547 25.55 25.82 -34.20
N ARG A 548 26.11 27.02 -33.97
CA ARG A 548 25.54 28.00 -33.03
C ARG A 548 24.11 28.39 -33.41
N GLU A 549 23.84 28.65 -34.69
CA GLU A 549 22.49 29.01 -35.15
C GLU A 549 21.48 27.84 -35.02
N LYS A 550 21.91 26.59 -35.22
CA LYS A 550 21.07 25.40 -34.95
C LYS A 550 20.79 25.25 -33.46
N ALA A 551 21.81 25.37 -32.62
CA ALA A 551 21.69 25.29 -31.17
C ALA A 551 20.77 26.39 -30.60
N GLU A 552 20.92 27.64 -31.04
CA GLU A 552 20.05 28.75 -30.62
C GLU A 552 18.59 28.52 -31.01
N ARG A 553 18.32 28.03 -32.23
CA ARG A 553 16.97 27.69 -32.67
C ARG A 553 16.35 26.58 -31.84
N HIS A 554 17.15 25.56 -31.49
CA HIS A 554 16.69 24.49 -30.62
C HIS A 554 16.41 25.00 -29.21
N LEU A 555 17.35 25.71 -28.60
CA LEU A 555 17.20 26.34 -27.28
C LEU A 555 15.94 27.20 -27.20
N LYS A 556 15.67 28.02 -28.23
CA LYS A 556 14.46 28.84 -28.29
C LYS A 556 13.17 28.01 -28.17
N ARG A 557 13.15 26.82 -28.77
CA ARG A 557 11.99 25.92 -28.79
C ARG A 557 11.84 25.09 -27.52
N ILE A 558 12.95 24.67 -26.90
CA ILE A 558 12.90 23.88 -25.66
C ILE A 558 12.85 24.74 -24.40
N ARG A 559 13.16 26.05 -24.49
CA ARG A 559 13.15 26.99 -23.36
C ARG A 559 11.86 26.94 -22.51
N PRO A 560 10.65 26.78 -23.07
CA PRO A 560 9.45 26.60 -22.25
C PRO A 560 9.50 25.38 -21.34
N PHE A 561 10.25 24.33 -21.67
CA PHE A 561 10.35 23.11 -20.88
C PHE A 561 11.50 23.14 -19.86
N LEU A 562 12.42 24.12 -19.96
CA LEU A 562 13.47 24.33 -18.97
C LEU A 562 12.86 25.02 -17.73
N TRP A 563 13.05 24.40 -16.58
CA TRP A 563 12.48 24.86 -15.30
C TRP A 563 13.51 24.88 -14.19
N TRP A 564 14.58 24.10 -14.30
CA TRP A 564 15.62 24.06 -13.29
C TRP A 564 16.52 25.26 -13.51
N ASP A 565 16.48 26.23 -12.61
CA ASP A 565 17.39 27.38 -12.54
C ASP A 565 18.07 27.44 -11.15
N LYS A 566 18.85 28.49 -10.88
CA LYS A 566 19.50 28.69 -9.58
C LYS A 566 18.52 28.85 -8.42
N GLY A 567 17.35 29.45 -8.66
CA GLY A 567 16.30 29.64 -7.67
C GLY A 567 15.67 28.30 -7.27
N VAL A 568 15.31 27.47 -8.26
CA VAL A 568 14.83 26.10 -8.04
C VAL A 568 15.89 25.25 -7.34
N THR A 569 17.15 25.36 -7.76
CA THR A 569 18.28 24.64 -7.14
C THR A 569 18.34 24.90 -5.63
N ALA A 570 18.37 26.18 -5.24
CA ALA A 570 18.46 26.58 -3.83
C ALA A 570 17.21 26.17 -3.03
N HIS A 571 16.02 26.32 -3.61
CA HIS A 571 14.75 26.06 -2.92
C HIS A 571 14.42 24.57 -2.78
N ALA A 572 14.58 23.79 -3.85
CA ALA A 572 14.27 22.36 -3.88
C ALA A 572 15.38 21.49 -3.27
N GLY A 573 16.59 22.05 -3.09
CA GLY A 573 17.77 21.35 -2.58
C GLY A 573 18.42 20.43 -3.62
N LEU A 574 18.29 20.78 -4.90
CA LEU A 574 18.88 20.02 -6.01
C LEU A 574 20.41 20.26 -6.10
N PRO A 575 21.18 19.35 -6.75
CA PRO A 575 22.63 19.53 -6.95
C PRO A 575 22.98 20.81 -7.73
N LYS A 576 24.01 21.53 -7.27
CA LYS A 576 24.44 22.79 -7.91
C LYS A 576 25.11 22.54 -9.26
N GLU A 577 25.82 21.43 -9.36
CA GLU A 577 26.53 20.99 -10.56
C GLU A 577 25.57 20.40 -11.60
N ARG A 578 24.29 20.19 -11.23
CA ARG A 578 23.20 19.69 -12.08
C ARG A 578 23.40 18.30 -12.68
N PHE A 579 24.46 17.63 -12.29
CA PHE A 579 24.57 16.20 -12.45
C PHE A 579 23.72 15.48 -11.40
N VAL A 580 22.99 14.48 -11.86
CA VAL A 580 22.09 13.65 -11.05
C VAL A 580 22.27 12.19 -11.40
N TYR A 581 22.01 11.31 -10.44
CA TYR A 581 21.67 9.93 -10.76
C TYR A 581 20.22 9.91 -11.21
N THR A 582 19.98 9.29 -12.35
CA THR A 582 18.63 9.01 -12.83
C THR A 582 18.33 7.53 -12.67
N TRP A 583 17.06 7.20 -12.51
CA TRP A 583 16.63 5.84 -12.22
C TRP A 583 15.41 5.53 -13.08
N HIS A 584 15.38 4.36 -13.72
CA HIS A 584 14.17 3.95 -14.43
C HIS A 584 13.01 3.95 -13.42
N PRO A 585 11.99 4.79 -13.60
CA PRO A 585 11.12 5.15 -12.49
C PRO A 585 10.16 4.02 -12.12
N ILE A 586 9.70 3.25 -13.12
CA ILE A 586 8.92 2.03 -12.92
C ILE A 586 9.74 0.97 -12.15
N ALA A 587 10.99 0.72 -12.54
CA ALA A 587 11.85 -0.27 -11.88
C ALA A 587 12.16 0.12 -10.43
N LEU A 588 12.51 1.39 -10.20
CA LEU A 588 12.84 1.89 -8.87
C LEU A 588 11.66 1.79 -7.90
N LEU A 589 10.48 2.28 -8.28
CA LEU A 589 9.29 2.19 -7.42
C LEU A 589 8.86 0.75 -7.18
N THR A 590 8.96 -0.11 -8.19
CA THR A 590 8.68 -1.55 -8.05
C THR A 590 9.64 -2.20 -7.05
N SER A 591 10.94 -1.90 -7.14
CA SER A 591 11.95 -2.40 -6.21
C SER A 591 11.68 -1.96 -4.78
N MET A 592 11.39 -0.67 -4.56
CA MET A 592 11.04 -0.15 -3.23
C MET A 592 9.77 -0.80 -2.68
N ALA A 593 8.76 -1.01 -3.52
CA ALA A 593 7.50 -1.64 -3.12
C ALA A 593 7.67 -3.13 -2.75
N ILE A 594 8.54 -3.85 -3.46
CA ILE A 594 8.89 -5.25 -3.13
C ILE A 594 9.70 -5.32 -1.84
N GLU A 595 10.66 -4.42 -1.65
CA GLU A 595 11.45 -4.38 -0.42
C GLU A 595 10.60 -4.05 0.80
N GLU A 596 9.68 -3.10 0.67
CA GLU A 596 8.70 -2.81 1.70
C GLU A 596 7.89 -4.06 2.07
N ALA A 597 7.42 -4.80 1.06
CA ALA A 597 6.71 -6.06 1.30
C ALA A 597 7.59 -7.08 2.03
N ARG A 598 8.88 -7.21 1.66
CA ARG A 598 9.82 -8.09 2.36
C ARG A 598 10.01 -7.70 3.82
N SER A 599 10.11 -6.41 4.12
CA SER A 599 10.20 -5.92 5.51
C SER A 599 8.94 -6.19 6.34
N ALA A 600 7.81 -6.57 5.69
CA ALA A 600 6.62 -7.05 6.39
C ALA A 600 6.83 -8.40 7.09
N PHE A 601 7.81 -9.18 6.60
CA PHE A 601 8.18 -10.50 7.08
C PHE A 601 9.56 -10.54 7.73
N GLU A 602 10.10 -9.38 8.08
CA GLU A 602 11.36 -9.30 8.81
C GLU A 602 11.24 -10.01 10.17
N VAL A 603 12.22 -10.86 10.45
CA VAL A 603 12.24 -11.74 11.63
C VAL A 603 12.45 -10.90 12.89
N ASP A 604 11.54 -11.02 13.85
CA ASP A 604 11.79 -10.59 15.23
C ASP A 604 12.27 -11.84 15.99
N GLU A 605 13.57 -11.94 16.29
CA GLU A 605 14.19 -13.11 16.94
C GLU A 605 13.55 -13.49 18.29
N LYS A 606 12.76 -12.58 18.89
CA LYS A 606 12.02 -12.84 20.14
C LYS A 606 10.70 -13.57 19.89
N VAL A 607 10.23 -13.61 18.66
CA VAL A 607 8.98 -14.24 18.26
C VAL A 607 9.26 -15.70 17.89
N LYS A 608 8.70 -16.61 18.68
CA LYS A 608 8.85 -18.04 18.45
C LYS A 608 7.52 -18.76 18.64
N GLY A 609 7.13 -19.56 17.67
CA GLY A 609 6.04 -20.52 17.79
C GLY A 609 6.48 -21.81 18.48
N PHE A 610 5.55 -22.51 19.10
CA PHE A 610 5.78 -23.89 19.50
C PHE A 610 6.07 -24.77 18.28
N SER A 611 6.85 -25.84 18.50
CA SER A 611 6.94 -26.94 17.53
C SER A 611 5.55 -27.59 17.35
N ASP A 612 5.32 -28.31 16.26
CA ASP A 612 4.04 -29.00 16.05
C ASP A 612 3.72 -30.01 17.16
N GLU A 613 4.74 -30.70 17.67
CA GLU A 613 4.59 -31.64 18.77
C GLU A 613 4.23 -30.93 20.07
N ASP A 614 4.91 -29.83 20.40
CA ASP A 614 4.63 -29.08 21.62
C ASP A 614 3.30 -28.35 21.53
N ALA A 615 2.91 -27.86 20.35
CA ALA A 615 1.60 -27.25 20.13
C ALA A 615 0.46 -28.26 20.34
N ARG A 616 0.63 -29.53 19.94
CA ARG A 616 -0.34 -30.59 20.27
C ARG A 616 -0.43 -30.85 21.77
N LYS A 617 0.70 -30.84 22.49
CA LYS A 617 0.70 -30.99 23.96
C LYS A 617 0.01 -29.81 24.63
N GLU A 618 0.27 -28.60 24.17
CA GLU A 618 -0.39 -27.38 24.67
C GLU A 618 -1.89 -27.39 24.39
N ARG A 619 -2.31 -27.86 23.21
CA ARG A 619 -3.73 -27.99 22.86
C ARG A 619 -4.50 -28.85 23.87
N LEU A 620 -3.94 -30.01 24.25
CA LEU A 620 -4.58 -30.89 25.23
C LEU A 620 -4.71 -30.21 26.60
N LYS A 621 -3.76 -29.36 26.99
CA LYS A 621 -3.83 -28.58 28.23
C LYS A 621 -4.88 -27.47 28.13
N ASP A 622 -4.88 -26.72 27.04
CA ASP A 622 -5.83 -25.62 26.80
C ASP A 622 -7.27 -26.17 26.79
N ALA A 623 -7.51 -27.27 26.08
CA ALA A 623 -8.82 -27.95 26.04
C ALA A 623 -9.26 -28.49 27.42
N ALA A 624 -8.32 -29.02 28.22
CA ALA A 624 -8.63 -29.48 29.58
C ALA A 624 -8.98 -28.32 30.52
N ALA A 625 -8.27 -27.20 30.42
CA ALA A 625 -8.55 -25.99 31.22
C ALA A 625 -9.93 -25.40 30.88
N GLU A 626 -10.29 -25.34 29.60
CA GLU A 626 -11.61 -24.89 29.14
C GLU A 626 -12.74 -25.79 29.66
N ARG A 627 -12.55 -27.12 29.65
CA ARG A 627 -13.51 -28.07 30.26
C ARG A 627 -13.67 -27.83 31.76
N GLU A 628 -12.57 -27.62 32.50
CA GLU A 628 -12.62 -27.35 33.94
C GLU A 628 -13.38 -26.04 34.25
N VAL A 629 -13.21 -25.01 33.44
CA VAL A 629 -13.95 -23.74 33.56
C VAL A 629 -15.44 -23.96 33.26
N ALA A 630 -15.76 -24.68 32.19
CA ALA A 630 -17.14 -25.00 31.82
C ALA A 630 -17.85 -25.82 32.92
N GLU A 631 -17.17 -26.80 33.53
CA GLU A 631 -17.70 -27.58 34.65
C GLU A 631 -17.94 -26.73 35.90
N LYS A 632 -17.02 -25.82 36.24
CA LYS A 632 -17.18 -24.88 37.37
C LYS A 632 -18.32 -23.90 37.16
N GLN A 633 -18.56 -23.46 35.92
CA GLN A 633 -19.67 -22.58 35.57
C GLN A 633 -21.01 -23.36 35.47
N GLY A 634 -20.95 -24.63 35.07
CA GLY A 634 -22.08 -25.57 34.96
C GLY A 634 -22.72 -25.99 36.30
N SER A 635 -22.06 -25.77 37.45
CA SER A 635 -22.67 -26.02 38.77
C SER A 635 -23.67 -24.93 39.22
N SER A 636 -23.96 -23.93 38.39
CA SER A 636 -24.85 -22.80 38.71
C SER A 636 -26.01 -22.58 37.72
N ILE A 637 -26.19 -23.48 36.75
CA ILE A 637 -27.28 -23.39 35.77
C ILE A 637 -28.31 -24.47 36.11
N GLU A 638 -29.32 -24.11 36.90
CA GLU A 638 -30.57 -24.87 36.91
C GLU A 638 -31.12 -24.91 35.47
N HIS A 639 -31.28 -26.13 34.95
CA HIS A 639 -31.91 -26.40 33.66
C HIS A 639 -33.35 -25.88 33.64
N GLY A 640 -33.52 -24.63 33.24
CA GLY A 640 -34.80 -24.06 32.86
C GLY A 640 -35.20 -24.54 31.46
N VAL A 641 -36.02 -25.60 31.43
CA VAL A 641 -36.92 -25.98 30.33
C VAL A 641 -36.25 -26.40 29.02
N PHE A 642 -35.84 -27.67 28.94
CA PHE A 642 -35.91 -28.43 27.69
C PHE A 642 -36.71 -29.71 27.95
N GLY A 643 -37.74 -29.92 27.13
CA GLY A 643 -38.56 -31.12 27.17
C GLY A 643 -37.74 -32.36 26.85
N ARG A 644 -37.96 -33.41 27.63
CA ARG A 644 -37.51 -34.79 27.37
C ARG A 644 -37.70 -35.18 25.90
N PHE A 645 -36.62 -35.63 25.28
CA PHE A 645 -36.68 -36.88 24.52
C PHE A 645 -35.64 -37.83 25.10
N ASP A 646 -36.17 -38.90 25.66
CA ASP A 646 -35.48 -40.08 26.14
C ASP A 646 -35.26 -40.99 24.93
N ASP A 647 -34.05 -41.49 24.74
CA ASP A 647 -33.82 -42.93 24.66
C ASP A 647 -32.32 -43.20 24.50
N THR A 648 -31.73 -43.60 25.63
CA THR A 648 -30.48 -44.36 25.68
C THR A 648 -30.64 -45.69 24.95
N LYS A 649 -29.64 -46.10 24.15
CA LYS A 649 -29.07 -47.46 24.19
C LYS A 649 -27.82 -47.63 23.33
N ASP A 650 -26.83 -48.24 23.97
CA ASP A 650 -25.72 -49.05 23.46
C ASP A 650 -24.68 -48.39 22.54
N ILE A 651 -23.41 -48.37 22.97
CA ILE A 651 -22.38 -49.32 22.51
C ILE A 651 -21.07 -49.07 23.31
N GLN A 652 -20.57 -50.13 23.94
CA GLN A 652 -19.20 -50.25 24.44
C GLN A 652 -18.29 -50.83 23.34
N GLU A 653 -17.01 -50.47 23.39
CA GLU A 653 -15.84 -51.06 22.69
C GLU A 653 -15.76 -50.84 21.16
N THR A 654 -14.75 -50.15 20.62
CA THR A 654 -13.38 -50.67 20.48
C THR A 654 -12.46 -49.56 19.97
N ALA A 655 -11.22 -49.52 20.48
CA ALA A 655 -10.13 -48.73 19.93
C ALA A 655 -9.47 -49.48 18.78
N GLN A 656 -9.40 -48.90 17.58
CA GLN A 656 -8.33 -49.09 16.59
C GLN A 656 -8.53 -48.25 15.32
N ASP A 657 -7.46 -47.54 14.95
CA ASP A 657 -7.07 -47.04 13.63
C ASP A 657 -8.05 -46.13 12.86
N ALA A 658 -7.85 -44.82 13.01
CA ALA A 658 -8.50 -43.75 12.23
C ALA A 658 -7.81 -43.52 10.89
N ASP A 659 -8.31 -44.18 9.84
CA ASP A 659 -8.26 -43.67 8.47
C ASP A 659 -9.51 -42.80 8.26
N ALA A 660 -9.30 -41.49 8.15
CA ALA A 660 -10.34 -40.48 8.05
C ALA A 660 -10.84 -40.32 6.61
N ASP A 661 -11.86 -41.10 6.27
CA ASP A 661 -12.88 -40.78 5.27
C ASP A 661 -14.20 -41.38 5.80
N ASP A 662 -15.09 -40.57 6.36
CA ASP A 662 -16.54 -40.66 6.07
C ASP A 662 -17.35 -39.55 6.76
N ASP A 663 -18.50 -39.30 6.14
CA ASP A 663 -19.46 -38.24 6.39
C ASP A 663 -20.06 -38.25 7.80
N ASP A 664 -19.69 -37.30 8.65
CA ASP A 664 -20.48 -36.95 9.83
C ASP A 664 -21.43 -35.79 9.51
N ASP A 665 -22.73 -36.11 9.49
CA ASP A 665 -23.85 -35.16 9.56
C ASP A 665 -23.75 -34.32 10.85
N PHE A 666 -22.94 -33.25 10.79
CA PHE A 666 -22.79 -32.26 11.85
C PHE A 666 -24.00 -31.33 11.90
N GLU A 667 -25.04 -31.73 12.61
CA GLU A 667 -26.24 -30.90 12.85
C GLU A 667 -25.92 -29.60 13.63
N LEU A 668 -26.75 -28.57 13.43
CA LEU A 668 -26.66 -27.23 14.04
C LEU A 668 -26.58 -27.27 15.57
N GLU A 669 -27.17 -28.28 16.21
CA GLU A 669 -27.11 -28.50 17.66
C GLU A 669 -25.70 -28.83 18.18
N ASN A 670 -24.89 -29.55 17.40
CA ASN A 670 -23.52 -29.89 17.80
C ASN A 670 -22.62 -28.66 17.84
N TRP A 671 -22.85 -27.65 16.99
CA TRP A 671 -22.06 -26.42 16.97
C TRP A 671 -22.30 -25.49 18.18
N MET A 672 -23.43 -25.63 18.87
CA MET A 672 -23.66 -24.87 20.12
C MET A 672 -22.68 -25.28 21.25
N ARG A 673 -22.01 -26.44 21.11
CA ARG A 673 -21.04 -26.97 22.09
C ARG A 673 -19.57 -26.60 21.79
N TRP A 674 -19.26 -26.00 20.63
CA TRP A 674 -17.90 -25.88 20.05
C TRP A 674 -17.48 -24.42 19.82
N GLU A 675 -16.42 -23.86 20.44
CA GLU A 675 -16.00 -22.46 20.12
C GLU A 675 -15.55 -22.31 18.68
N GLN A 676 -15.87 -21.15 18.11
CA GLN A 676 -15.45 -20.77 16.77
C GLN A 676 -13.92 -20.87 16.73
N GLY A 677 -13.39 -21.64 15.77
CA GLY A 677 -11.95 -21.86 15.66
C GLY A 677 -11.36 -22.92 16.59
N GLU A 678 -12.16 -23.69 17.33
CA GLU A 678 -11.66 -24.82 18.12
C GLU A 678 -11.44 -26.10 17.31
N TRP A 679 -10.59 -26.98 17.84
CA TRP A 679 -10.34 -28.32 17.32
C TRP A 679 -11.46 -29.27 17.68
N PRO A 680 -12.10 -30.00 16.74
CA PRO A 680 -13.11 -31.00 17.08
C PRO A 680 -12.61 -31.95 18.18
N PRO A 681 -13.53 -32.54 18.98
CA PRO A 681 -13.13 -33.27 20.17
C PRO A 681 -12.28 -34.44 19.71
N PRO A 682 -11.20 -34.80 20.44
CA PRO A 682 -10.54 -36.06 20.18
C PRO A 682 -11.56 -37.19 20.40
N ASP A 683 -11.69 -38.07 19.41
CA ASP A 683 -12.55 -39.26 19.45
C ASP A 683 -12.17 -40.21 20.60
#